data_AF-A0A2V8IRW9-F1
#
_entry.id   AF-A0A2V8IRW9-F1
#
_cell.length_a   1.000
_cell.length_b   1.000
_cell.length_c   1.000
_cell.angle_alpha   90.00
_cell.angle_beta   90.00
_cell.angle_gamma   90.00
#
_symmetry.space_group_name_H-M   'P 1'
#
loop_
_entity.id
_entity.type
_entity.pdbx_description
1 polymer ?
#
loop_
_entity_poly.entity_id
_entity_poly.type
_entity_poly.pdbx_seq_one_letter_code
_entity_poly.pdbx_strand_id
1 'polypeptide(L)'
;MLLSSLGWLISSARTVGRSVTSRRVRVLSAAAMMFALCFARGAGIQAQIATIATVGLTPGWVTFGQVVPKGFALDGLRVGSLPTQTDVKTRWDDGSIRFAVVTVKADAAGDFAVTAGAASGAAFVPAIPTASVTLTIGGDAYVAALPANPSSDKWLSGPNVYEGRSTVAPVSQTNGAHQFLRVNFDTRSYSDGKARVDISVENVLDQVGATTVTYDVTINVGGSNVWSKAAVQHYYLTRWREVFEVGPSPFGSITPDLTPFNQARALPPYLPLVANVVDSVLAADGTPRPTFDILQGGALNNPMWDHAGRPELAPYPDWTARYLVYKNPTQLAFVLANGDLSGSWPFHIREPQGSVTSGVGPDRFISIDQRPTVWLDERANTDPIVTPADRVKGGPMQMHEYGSGVPAPGQSPLGPDIAHQPSIAYAPYLLTGDRYYGEEMGFIANYDLIHTYDGDRVRSDTCATCPKIGRNGVLENNEVRGYGWALRNLVDAAAYSPNAEARAYFSQKVRNNLSWLDDYANSQDPITNPLQILWTGYRPEFGYVSLWEQTYLAFGIDRASAQGFVGGLNHRDAIARMQWRLFTDPAYPRLSDKGCVSLDPNAPPPLRIPCDWSAPYLIAAGQVPVATSWSGFTFFTTMAQIAANTVGNPNLQRPYEGFYGPEARLNLMIGIKNGWAGAQESYDYLFPFIGVNNSACSVAYGGNGSADRPDLACRAGWAIDKYPPVPTPPPPAPVNHAPVVNAIPDQSNRVGDSVNLAVQATDADGNTLVYSATGLPDGLAIDTSTGAIAGTLSAAGDFTVTVRASDGSLFDEKSFSWHVARLNHAPTVTVADQHNEQGETLNVQVHAADPDNDTLVYSASGLPSTLVINAATGVISGVWTAAGDFPVTVSVFDGSASASGSFVWHVARRAQILTPTPGATLTSSAQTFTWDAGVNVTRTKIDIGSAPGLADIYQGRRLSTVYPLTGIRSRCGSRPRLMGSSKAPTTPTRHSHSSTTRRSYRRSARNPATLAIR
;
A
#
# COMPACT_ATOMS: atom_id res chain seq x y z
N MET A 1 7.48 4.58 39.26
CA MET A 1 7.96 3.91 40.50
C MET A 1 6.80 3.11 41.08
N LEU A 2 7.06 1.88 41.53
CA LEU A 2 6.28 1.04 42.48
C LEU A 2 4.78 0.79 42.26
N LEU A 3 4.42 -0.50 42.29
CA LEU A 3 3.05 -1.01 42.45
C LEU A 3 2.70 -1.20 43.92
N SER A 4 1.41 -1.06 44.28
CA SER A 4 0.66 -1.88 45.26
C SER A 4 -0.84 -1.48 45.17
N SER A 5 -1.84 -2.26 45.57
CA SER A 5 -1.90 -3.45 46.44
C SER A 5 -3.05 -4.42 46.08
N LEU A 6 -2.95 -5.68 46.52
CA LEU A 6 -4.08 -6.64 46.58
C LEU A 6 -4.81 -6.55 47.94
N GLY A 7 -6.09 -6.93 48.03
CA GLY A 7 -6.82 -6.89 49.32
C GLY A 7 -8.25 -7.45 49.40
N TRP A 8 -8.41 -8.76 49.15
CA TRP A 8 -9.42 -9.69 49.74
C TRP A 8 -10.71 -9.17 50.41
N LEU A 9 -11.87 -9.77 50.05
CA LEU A 9 -12.82 -10.34 51.04
C LEU A 9 -13.86 -11.31 50.43
N ILE A 10 -14.04 -12.48 51.06
CA ILE A 10 -15.17 -13.40 50.87
C ILE A 10 -15.57 -13.93 52.25
N SER A 11 -16.84 -13.78 52.66
CA SER A 11 -17.59 -14.74 53.51
C SER A 11 -18.90 -14.13 54.05
N SER A 12 -20.05 -14.66 53.62
CA SER A 12 -21.08 -15.19 54.53
C SER A 12 -22.19 -15.85 53.71
N ALA A 13 -22.81 -16.92 54.23
CA ALA A 13 -23.91 -17.63 53.57
C ALA A 13 -24.97 -18.05 54.59
N ARG A 14 -26.27 -17.95 54.26
CA ARG A 14 -27.34 -18.59 55.04
C ARG A 14 -28.69 -18.78 54.31
N THR A 15 -29.01 -20.06 54.09
CA THR A 15 -30.31 -20.75 54.30
C THR A 15 -31.55 -20.54 53.40
N VAL A 16 -32.31 -21.66 53.28
CA VAL A 16 -33.67 -21.88 52.71
C VAL A 16 -33.75 -21.93 51.17
N GLY A 17 -34.39 -22.91 50.50
CA GLY A 17 -35.25 -24.02 50.97
C GLY A 17 -35.35 -25.23 50.00
N ARG A 18 -36.20 -26.22 50.32
CA ARG A 18 -36.18 -27.62 49.80
C ARG A 18 -37.02 -27.91 48.54
N SER A 19 -36.45 -28.69 47.60
CA SER A 19 -37.06 -29.76 46.76
C SER A 19 -35.94 -30.52 45.99
N VAL A 20 -35.90 -31.84 45.71
CA VAL A 20 -36.69 -33.05 46.08
C VAL A 20 -38.05 -33.14 45.35
N THR A 21 -38.32 -34.05 44.40
CA THR A 21 -37.62 -35.26 43.84
C THR A 21 -38.15 -35.58 42.41
N SER A 22 -37.76 -36.60 41.58
CA SER A 22 -36.83 -37.75 41.61
C SER A 22 -36.61 -38.38 40.21
N ARG A 23 -35.48 -39.10 39.98
CA ARG A 23 -35.27 -40.40 39.24
C ARG A 23 -35.92 -40.62 37.84
N ARG A 24 -35.30 -41.27 36.83
CA ARG A 24 -33.99 -42.00 36.67
C ARG A 24 -33.73 -42.28 35.17
N VAL A 25 -32.67 -43.05 34.85
CA VAL A 25 -32.26 -43.54 33.51
C VAL A 25 -31.51 -42.45 32.70
N ARG A 26 -30.32 -42.67 32.12
CA ARG A 26 -29.52 -43.90 31.84
C ARG A 26 -28.07 -43.74 32.34
N VAL A 27 -27.39 -44.86 32.62
CA VAL A 27 -25.92 -44.90 32.79
C VAL A 27 -25.31 -45.20 31.41
N LEU A 28 -24.59 -44.24 30.81
CA LEU A 28 -23.69 -44.43 29.66
C LEU A 28 -22.99 -43.10 29.28
N SER A 29 -21.98 -42.67 30.06
CA SER A 29 -20.94 -41.69 29.68
C SER A 29 -19.98 -41.41 30.85
N ALA A 30 -18.98 -42.27 31.03
CA ALA A 30 -17.90 -42.04 32.02
C ALA A 30 -16.48 -42.21 31.44
N ALA A 31 -16.36 -42.62 30.17
CA ALA A 31 -15.08 -42.77 29.45
C ALA A 31 -14.85 -41.69 28.37
N ALA A 32 -15.89 -40.98 27.94
CA ALA A 32 -15.79 -39.96 26.89
C ALA A 32 -15.24 -38.60 27.38
N MET A 33 -15.33 -38.32 28.69
CA MET A 33 -15.08 -36.98 29.24
C MET A 33 -13.61 -36.69 29.60
N MET A 34 -12.68 -37.61 29.28
CA MET A 34 -11.23 -37.38 29.44
C MET A 34 -10.47 -37.22 28.11
N PHE A 35 -11.17 -37.26 26.98
CA PHE A 35 -10.62 -36.89 25.65
C PHE A 35 -11.02 -35.49 25.18
N ALA A 36 -11.98 -34.84 25.86
CA ALA A 36 -12.57 -33.56 25.44
C ALA A 36 -11.83 -32.30 25.94
N LEU A 37 -10.86 -32.42 26.87
CA LEU A 37 -10.17 -31.26 27.47
C LEU A 37 -8.87 -30.83 26.76
N CYS A 38 -8.38 -31.59 25.78
CA CYS A 38 -7.15 -31.23 25.05
C CYS A 38 -7.38 -30.47 23.73
N PHE A 39 -8.63 -30.34 23.27
CA PHE A 39 -8.98 -29.62 22.03
C PHE A 39 -9.59 -28.22 22.27
N ALA A 40 -9.65 -27.76 23.52
CA ALA A 40 -10.17 -26.44 23.90
C ALA A 40 -9.09 -25.33 24.00
N ARG A 41 -7.90 -25.56 23.44
CA ARG A 41 -6.86 -24.54 23.19
C ARG A 41 -6.52 -24.41 21.69
N GLY A 42 -7.58 -24.45 20.86
CA GLY A 42 -7.52 -24.21 19.41
C GLY A 42 -8.43 -23.07 18.92
N ALA A 43 -9.21 -22.46 19.82
CA ALA A 43 -9.91 -21.21 19.52
C ALA A 43 -8.91 -20.05 19.66
N GLY A 44 -8.19 -19.76 18.57
CA GLY A 44 -7.35 -18.56 18.49
C GLY A 44 -8.21 -17.31 18.69
N ILE A 45 -7.62 -16.26 19.28
CA ILE A 45 -8.28 -14.95 19.38
C ILE A 45 -8.18 -14.30 18.00
N GLN A 46 -9.00 -14.77 17.07
CA GLN A 46 -9.21 -14.14 15.79
C GLN A 46 -10.01 -12.87 16.07
N ALA A 47 -9.30 -11.75 16.25
CA ALA A 47 -9.93 -10.45 16.40
C ALA A 47 -10.86 -10.23 15.20
N GLN A 48 -12.14 -9.90 15.46
CA GLN A 48 -13.05 -9.60 14.37
C GLN A 48 -12.53 -8.36 13.65
N ILE A 49 -12.07 -8.54 12.41
CA ILE A 49 -11.64 -7.44 11.56
C ILE A 49 -12.85 -6.53 11.36
N ALA A 50 -12.77 -5.31 11.88
CA ALA A 50 -13.90 -4.40 11.90
C ALA A 50 -14.28 -3.98 10.47
N THR A 51 -15.54 -4.23 10.09
CA THR A 51 -16.11 -3.70 8.85
C THR A 51 -16.21 -2.18 8.95
N ILE A 52 -15.57 -1.49 8.01
CA ILE A 52 -15.56 -0.02 7.87
C ILE A 52 -16.76 0.44 7.02
N ALA A 53 -17.09 -0.33 5.99
CA ALA A 53 -18.17 -0.07 5.04
C ALA A 53 -18.65 -1.37 4.38
N THR A 54 -19.82 -1.39 3.76
CA THR A 54 -20.24 -2.48 2.84
C THR A 54 -20.60 -1.91 1.48
N VAL A 55 -19.75 -2.10 0.48
CA VAL A 55 -19.92 -1.51 -0.87
C VAL A 55 -20.52 -2.53 -1.84
N GLY A 56 -21.58 -2.13 -2.55
CA GLY A 56 -22.13 -2.91 -3.65
C GLY A 56 -21.34 -2.63 -4.93
N LEU A 57 -20.89 -3.66 -5.63
CA LEU A 57 -20.10 -3.54 -6.87
C LEU A 57 -20.79 -4.26 -8.04
N THR A 58 -20.57 -3.76 -9.26
CA THR A 58 -20.90 -4.47 -10.51
C THR A 58 -19.62 -4.92 -11.25
N PRO A 59 -19.69 -5.88 -12.20
CA PRO A 59 -18.51 -6.50 -12.77
C PRO A 59 -17.63 -5.52 -13.57
N GLY A 60 -16.32 -5.69 -13.47
CA GLY A 60 -15.31 -4.86 -14.13
C GLY A 60 -14.31 -4.25 -13.15
N TRP A 61 -13.50 -3.31 -13.63
CA TRP A 61 -12.67 -2.46 -12.77
C TRP A 61 -13.53 -1.38 -12.13
N VAL A 62 -13.38 -1.19 -10.81
CA VAL A 62 -14.06 -0.14 -10.05
C VAL A 62 -13.00 0.64 -9.27
N THR A 63 -13.02 1.96 -9.41
CA THR A 63 -12.20 2.90 -8.64
C THR A 63 -13.10 3.94 -8.00
N PHE A 64 -12.98 4.13 -6.69
CA PHE A 64 -13.88 4.98 -5.90
C PHE A 64 -13.16 5.67 -4.74
N GLY A 65 -13.76 6.73 -4.21
CA GLY A 65 -13.30 7.37 -2.98
C GLY A 65 -13.89 6.68 -1.75
N GLN A 66 -13.05 6.42 -0.74
CA GLN A 66 -13.46 5.87 0.55
C GLN A 66 -12.99 6.79 1.68
N VAL A 67 -13.95 7.40 2.37
CA VAL A 67 -13.72 8.05 3.66
C VAL A 67 -13.64 6.99 4.76
N VAL A 68 -12.72 7.16 5.71
CA VAL A 68 -12.47 6.21 6.81
C VAL A 68 -12.59 6.94 8.15
N PRO A 69 -13.40 6.45 9.11
CA PRO A 69 -13.47 7.04 10.44
C PRO A 69 -12.15 6.91 11.20
N LYS A 70 -11.86 7.90 12.04
CA LYS A 70 -10.60 7.98 12.80
C LYS A 70 -10.32 6.70 13.61
N GLY A 71 -9.11 6.17 13.48
CA GLY A 71 -8.64 4.97 14.18
C GLY A 71 -8.97 3.62 13.52
N PHE A 72 -9.70 3.57 12.40
CA PHE A 72 -10.16 2.28 11.83
C PHE A 72 -9.18 1.55 10.91
N ALA A 73 -8.26 2.25 10.24
CA ALA A 73 -7.25 1.64 9.38
C ALA A 73 -5.98 2.50 9.32
N LEU A 74 -4.79 1.89 9.43
CA LEU A 74 -3.51 2.56 9.34
C LEU A 74 -2.94 2.47 7.92
N ASP A 75 -2.64 1.28 7.41
CA ASP A 75 -1.82 1.12 6.21
C ASP A 75 -2.63 1.20 4.91
N GLY A 76 -3.61 0.32 4.75
CA GLY A 76 -4.49 0.28 3.58
C GLY A 76 -5.89 -0.26 3.90
N LEU A 77 -6.65 -0.55 2.84
CA LEU A 77 -8.00 -1.10 2.89
C LEU A 77 -8.10 -2.38 2.06
N ARG A 78 -9.04 -3.25 2.43
CA ARG A 78 -9.33 -4.51 1.76
C ARG A 78 -10.82 -4.66 1.51
N VAL A 79 -11.21 -4.96 0.27
CA VAL A 79 -12.60 -5.17 -0.16
C VAL A 79 -12.87 -6.67 -0.28
N GLY A 80 -13.39 -7.29 0.78
CA GLY A 80 -13.63 -8.73 0.86
C GLY A 80 -12.39 -9.58 0.54
N SER A 81 -12.52 -10.48 -0.43
CA SER A 81 -11.41 -11.29 -0.96
C SER A 81 -10.76 -10.72 -2.23
N LEU A 82 -11.21 -9.57 -2.73
CA LEU A 82 -10.74 -9.01 -4.01
C LEU A 82 -9.31 -8.45 -3.89
N PRO A 83 -8.46 -8.60 -4.92
CA PRO A 83 -7.20 -7.86 -5.03
C PRO A 83 -7.48 -6.36 -4.94
N THR A 84 -7.10 -5.74 -3.82
CA THR A 84 -7.42 -4.35 -3.50
C THR A 84 -6.16 -3.50 -3.55
N GLN A 85 -6.25 -2.36 -4.24
CA GLN A 85 -5.27 -1.28 -4.14
C GLN A 85 -5.89 -0.11 -3.37
N THR A 86 -5.11 0.49 -2.49
CA THR A 86 -5.46 1.69 -1.71
C THR A 86 -4.40 2.78 -1.92
N ASP A 87 -4.81 3.93 -2.43
CA ASP A 87 -3.99 5.13 -2.59
C ASP A 87 -4.46 6.19 -1.58
N VAL A 88 -3.80 6.24 -0.41
CA VAL A 88 -4.16 7.14 0.70
C VAL A 88 -3.90 8.60 0.32
N LYS A 89 -4.91 9.45 0.49
CA LYS A 89 -4.88 10.89 0.14
C LYS A 89 -4.76 11.79 1.36
N THR A 90 -5.52 11.50 2.41
CA THR A 90 -5.44 12.21 3.68
C THR A 90 -5.46 11.24 4.86
N ARG A 91 -4.82 11.65 5.95
CA ARG A 91 -4.75 10.93 7.22
C ARG A 91 -5.31 11.81 8.35
N TRP A 92 -5.77 11.17 9.41
CA TRP A 92 -6.07 11.82 10.69
C TRP A 92 -4.77 12.09 11.47
N ASP A 93 -4.89 12.84 12.55
CA ASP A 93 -3.81 13.21 13.48
C ASP A 93 -3.25 12.03 14.30
N ASP A 94 -3.98 10.93 14.40
CA ASP A 94 -3.49 9.65 14.96
C ASP A 94 -2.77 8.77 13.91
N GLY A 95 -2.62 9.27 12.68
CA GLY A 95 -2.02 8.57 11.56
C GLY A 95 -2.97 7.68 10.77
N SER A 96 -4.21 7.41 11.23
CA SER A 96 -5.15 6.56 10.49
C SER A 96 -5.58 7.19 9.16
N ILE A 97 -6.01 6.38 8.19
CA ILE A 97 -6.59 6.86 6.93
C ILE A 97 -7.81 7.74 7.25
N ARG A 98 -7.91 8.90 6.59
CA ARG A 98 -9.10 9.78 6.58
C ARG A 98 -9.81 9.71 5.23
N PHE A 99 -9.05 9.74 4.15
CA PHE A 99 -9.53 9.52 2.80
C PHE A 99 -8.51 8.76 1.96
N ALA A 100 -8.97 7.77 1.22
CA ALA A 100 -8.18 7.03 0.23
C ALA A 100 -9.00 6.80 -1.05
N VAL A 101 -8.30 6.64 -2.16
CA VAL A 101 -8.89 6.10 -3.39
C VAL A 101 -8.67 4.60 -3.38
N VAL A 102 -9.71 3.82 -3.64
CA VAL A 102 -9.70 2.35 -3.59
C VAL A 102 -9.99 1.81 -4.98
N THR A 103 -9.19 0.85 -5.43
CA THR A 103 -9.36 0.19 -6.75
C THR A 103 -9.35 -1.33 -6.65
N VAL A 104 -10.38 -1.93 -7.24
CA VAL A 104 -10.61 -3.38 -7.27
C VAL A 104 -11.08 -3.81 -8.66
N LYS A 105 -10.90 -5.10 -8.98
CA LYS A 105 -11.61 -5.76 -10.06
C LYS A 105 -12.64 -6.71 -9.45
N ALA A 106 -13.90 -6.58 -9.86
CA ALA A 106 -14.99 -7.46 -9.48
C ALA A 106 -15.35 -8.36 -10.66
N ASP A 107 -15.27 -9.68 -10.50
CA ASP A 107 -15.65 -10.64 -11.56
C ASP A 107 -17.16 -10.91 -11.61
N ALA A 108 -17.89 -10.56 -10.53
CA ALA A 108 -19.33 -10.70 -10.38
C ALA A 108 -19.91 -9.53 -9.57
N ALA A 109 -21.21 -9.27 -9.71
CA ALA A 109 -21.91 -8.30 -8.89
C ALA A 109 -22.15 -8.83 -7.47
N GLY A 110 -22.09 -7.95 -6.46
CA GLY A 110 -22.36 -8.31 -5.07
C GLY A 110 -21.98 -7.22 -4.07
N ASP A 111 -22.29 -7.47 -2.80
CA ASP A 111 -21.93 -6.59 -1.68
C ASP A 111 -20.65 -7.10 -1.00
N PHE A 112 -19.68 -6.20 -0.81
CA PHE A 112 -18.36 -6.52 -0.29
C PHE A 112 -18.02 -5.66 0.95
N ALA A 113 -17.63 -6.33 2.04
CA ALA A 113 -17.15 -5.65 3.24
C ALA A 113 -15.79 -4.97 3.00
N VAL A 114 -15.72 -3.66 3.23
CA VAL A 114 -14.47 -2.90 3.30
C VAL A 114 -13.93 -3.03 4.73
N THR A 115 -12.67 -3.40 4.84
CA THR A 115 -11.96 -3.67 6.10
C THR A 115 -10.57 -3.04 6.08
N ALA A 116 -9.92 -2.94 7.23
CA ALA A 116 -8.49 -2.60 7.29
C ALA A 116 -7.66 -3.65 6.55
N GLY A 117 -6.62 -3.22 5.84
CA GLY A 117 -5.70 -4.09 5.09
C GLY A 117 -4.27 -3.58 5.11
N ALA A 118 -3.35 -4.38 4.57
CA ALA A 118 -1.97 -3.96 4.36
C ALA A 118 -1.88 -2.82 3.32
N ALA A 119 -0.74 -2.13 3.30
CA ALA A 119 -0.42 -1.16 2.25
C ALA A 119 -0.41 -1.81 0.85
N SER A 120 -0.67 -1.02 -0.18
CA SER A 120 -0.58 -1.45 -1.58
C SER A 120 0.81 -1.97 -1.92
N GLY A 121 0.88 -3.06 -2.68
CA GLY A 121 2.13 -3.62 -3.19
C GLY A 121 2.84 -2.73 -4.23
N ALA A 122 3.97 -3.21 -4.76
CA ALA A 122 4.75 -2.50 -5.77
C ALA A 122 3.93 -2.18 -7.03
N ALA A 123 4.20 -1.03 -7.64
CA ALA A 123 3.53 -0.60 -8.86
C ALA A 123 3.97 -1.39 -10.10
N PHE A 124 3.02 -1.73 -10.97
CA PHE A 124 3.31 -2.31 -12.28
C PHE A 124 3.75 -1.23 -13.30
N VAL A 125 4.22 -1.65 -14.48
CA VAL A 125 4.53 -0.75 -15.60
C VAL A 125 3.27 -0.56 -16.45
N PRO A 126 2.65 0.64 -16.48
CA PRO A 126 1.36 0.84 -17.13
C PRO A 126 1.48 1.00 -18.65
N ALA A 127 0.52 0.42 -19.38
CA ALA A 127 0.34 0.70 -20.79
C ALA A 127 -0.35 2.06 -20.94
N ILE A 128 0.35 3.04 -21.52
CA ILE A 128 -0.20 4.37 -21.78
C ILE A 128 -0.91 4.35 -23.15
N PRO A 129 -2.23 4.64 -23.23
CA PRO A 129 -2.94 4.72 -24.50
C PRO A 129 -2.49 5.96 -25.29
N THR A 130 -2.64 5.92 -26.62
CA THR A 130 -2.44 7.12 -27.44
C THR A 130 -3.61 8.08 -27.28
N ALA A 131 -3.32 9.36 -27.02
CA ALA A 131 -4.31 10.43 -27.04
C ALA A 131 -3.71 11.74 -27.57
N SER A 132 -4.53 12.57 -28.22
CA SER A 132 -4.14 13.93 -28.62
C SER A 132 -5.35 14.86 -28.67
N VAL A 133 -5.08 16.15 -28.44
CA VAL A 133 -6.02 17.25 -28.61
C VAL A 133 -5.44 18.21 -29.65
N THR A 134 -6.17 18.42 -30.74
CA THR A 134 -5.87 19.44 -31.74
C THR A 134 -6.78 20.63 -31.53
N LEU A 135 -6.20 21.81 -31.33
CA LEU A 135 -6.89 23.10 -31.24
C LEU A 135 -6.55 23.92 -32.49
N THR A 136 -7.52 24.13 -33.37
CA THR A 136 -7.36 24.93 -34.58
C THR A 136 -7.68 26.39 -34.27
N ILE A 137 -6.64 27.22 -34.11
CA ILE A 137 -6.73 28.63 -33.74
C ILE A 137 -6.35 29.47 -34.97
N GLY A 138 -7.31 30.23 -35.52
CA GLY A 138 -7.07 31.07 -36.71
C GLY A 138 -6.70 30.31 -37.99
N GLY A 139 -6.89 28.99 -38.02
CA GLY A 139 -6.46 28.09 -39.10
C GLY A 139 -5.16 27.32 -38.80
N ASP A 140 -4.37 27.76 -37.81
CA ASP A 140 -3.19 27.02 -37.34
C ASP A 140 -3.61 25.90 -36.37
N ALA A 141 -3.17 24.67 -36.63
CA ALA A 141 -3.39 23.54 -35.74
C ALA A 141 -2.32 23.51 -34.63
N TYR A 142 -2.74 23.71 -33.38
CA TYR A 142 -1.93 23.51 -32.18
C TYR A 142 -2.25 22.14 -31.58
N VAL A 143 -1.27 21.23 -31.52
CA VAL A 143 -1.47 19.85 -31.07
C VAL A 143 -0.81 19.62 -29.71
N ALA A 144 -1.58 19.14 -28.74
CA ALA A 144 -1.06 18.48 -27.55
C ALA A 144 -1.21 16.96 -27.72
N ALA A 145 -0.16 16.19 -27.46
CA ALA A 145 -0.19 14.73 -27.46
C ALA A 145 0.20 14.19 -26.08
N LEU A 146 -0.50 13.15 -25.62
CA LEU A 146 -0.17 12.41 -24.41
C LEU A 146 1.21 11.74 -24.60
N PRO A 147 2.22 12.05 -23.75
CA PRO A 147 3.50 11.38 -23.78
C PRO A 147 3.35 9.86 -23.60
N ALA A 148 4.06 9.08 -24.40
CA ALA A 148 3.99 7.61 -24.36
C ALA A 148 4.64 7.00 -23.09
N ASN A 149 5.44 7.77 -22.36
CA ASN A 149 6.04 7.35 -21.09
C ASN A 149 5.11 7.71 -19.92
N PRO A 150 4.99 6.87 -18.87
CA PRO A 150 4.24 7.21 -17.66
C PRO A 150 4.80 8.46 -16.99
N SER A 151 3.91 9.32 -16.49
CA SER A 151 4.27 10.56 -15.79
C SER A 151 4.87 10.30 -14.40
N SER A 152 5.71 11.23 -13.97
CA SER A 152 6.19 11.35 -12.59
C SER A 152 5.18 12.01 -11.65
N ASP A 153 4.24 12.81 -12.17
CA ASP A 153 3.12 13.36 -11.42
C ASP A 153 2.01 12.29 -11.31
N LYS A 154 2.11 11.45 -10.27
CA LYS A 154 1.22 10.30 -10.06
C LYS A 154 0.05 10.65 -9.15
N TRP A 155 -1.15 10.32 -9.60
CA TRP A 155 -2.35 10.28 -8.76
C TRP A 155 -2.59 8.90 -8.13
N LEU A 156 -2.41 7.79 -8.86
CA LEU A 156 -2.53 6.42 -8.32
C LEU A 156 -1.28 5.62 -8.70
N SER A 157 -0.79 4.74 -7.81
CA SER A 157 0.47 4.02 -8.05
C SER A 157 0.61 2.74 -7.22
N GLY A 158 0.01 1.64 -7.69
CA GLY A 158 0.10 0.32 -7.05
C GLY A 158 -0.04 -0.84 -8.05
N PRO A 159 -0.34 -2.07 -7.59
CA PRO A 159 -0.28 -3.28 -8.42
C PRO A 159 -1.46 -3.47 -9.37
N ASN A 160 -2.58 -2.78 -9.13
CA ASN A 160 -3.82 -2.90 -9.91
C ASN A 160 -3.99 -1.75 -10.92
N VAL A 161 -3.66 -0.53 -10.50
CA VAL A 161 -3.89 0.69 -11.28
C VAL A 161 -2.78 1.72 -11.08
N TYR A 162 -2.47 2.40 -12.16
CA TYR A 162 -1.67 3.61 -12.21
C TYR A 162 -2.57 4.76 -12.69
N GLU A 163 -2.35 5.95 -12.17
CA GLU A 163 -2.87 7.19 -12.77
C GLU A 163 -1.82 8.28 -12.61
N GLY A 164 -1.64 9.10 -13.65
CA GLY A 164 -0.78 10.27 -13.56
C GLY A 164 -1.07 11.31 -14.64
N ARG A 165 -0.69 12.55 -14.33
CA ARG A 165 -0.99 13.74 -15.14
C ARG A 165 0.16 14.05 -16.09
N SER A 166 -0.17 14.27 -17.36
CA SER A 166 0.73 14.90 -18.32
C SER A 166 0.18 16.27 -18.72
N THR A 167 0.75 17.35 -18.19
CA THR A 167 0.41 18.73 -18.58
C THR A 167 1.25 19.15 -19.80
N VAL A 168 0.59 19.43 -20.91
CA VAL A 168 1.21 19.70 -22.22
C VAL A 168 0.74 21.06 -22.74
N ALA A 169 1.66 21.93 -23.14
CA ALA A 169 1.31 23.10 -23.94
C ALA A 169 1.09 22.65 -25.40
N PRO A 170 -0.06 22.93 -26.04
CA PRO A 170 -0.30 22.49 -27.42
C PRO A 170 0.59 23.28 -28.39
N VAL A 171 1.16 22.60 -29.38
CA VAL A 171 2.23 23.13 -30.25
C VAL A 171 1.75 23.25 -31.70
N SER A 172 1.88 24.45 -32.28
CA SER A 172 1.76 24.70 -33.73
C SER A 172 3.12 24.55 -34.41
N GLN A 173 3.13 24.00 -35.63
CA GLN A 173 4.34 23.97 -36.47
C GLN A 173 4.77 25.37 -36.93
N THR A 174 3.82 26.30 -37.04
CA THR A 174 4.03 27.69 -37.46
C THR A 174 4.51 28.57 -36.30
N ASN A 175 3.85 28.46 -35.14
CA ASN A 175 3.96 29.42 -34.04
C ASN A 175 4.62 28.86 -32.76
N GLY A 176 4.96 27.57 -32.74
CA GLY A 176 5.50 26.89 -31.55
C GLY A 176 4.44 26.61 -30.48
N ALA A 177 4.88 26.50 -29.22
CA ALA A 177 4.01 26.18 -28.10
C ALA A 177 3.06 27.35 -27.75
N HIS A 178 1.77 27.08 -27.59
CA HIS A 178 0.80 28.09 -27.23
C HIS A 178 1.09 28.68 -25.84
N GLN A 179 1.09 30.00 -25.74
CA GLN A 179 1.57 30.72 -24.56
C GLN A 179 0.76 30.38 -23.29
N PHE A 180 -0.56 30.50 -23.37
CA PHE A 180 -1.46 30.41 -22.21
C PHE A 180 -2.09 29.01 -22.03
N LEU A 181 -2.74 28.49 -23.08
CA LEU A 181 -3.44 27.21 -23.03
C LEU A 181 -2.57 26.02 -22.59
N ARG A 182 -3.13 25.17 -21.74
CA ARG A 182 -2.54 23.88 -21.35
C ARG A 182 -3.57 22.76 -21.50
N VAL A 183 -3.11 21.56 -21.84
CA VAL A 183 -3.92 20.34 -21.89
C VAL A 183 -3.36 19.38 -20.85
N ASN A 184 -4.15 19.01 -19.85
CA ASN A 184 -3.80 17.93 -18.95
C ASN A 184 -4.40 16.63 -19.48
N PHE A 185 -3.58 15.59 -19.53
CA PHE A 185 -4.01 14.21 -19.72
C PHE A 185 -3.86 13.48 -18.38
N ASP A 186 -4.94 13.37 -17.61
CA ASP A 186 -5.01 12.54 -16.40
C ASP A 186 -5.31 11.10 -16.82
N THR A 187 -4.25 10.29 -16.92
CA THR A 187 -4.31 8.99 -17.61
C THR A 187 -4.30 7.85 -16.60
N ARG A 188 -5.45 7.19 -16.41
CA ARG A 188 -5.60 6.01 -15.54
C ARG A 188 -5.49 4.73 -16.38
N SER A 189 -4.54 3.87 -16.06
CA SER A 189 -4.27 2.60 -16.74
C SER A 189 -4.25 1.47 -15.73
N TYR A 190 -4.92 0.36 -16.04
CA TYR A 190 -5.10 -0.80 -15.17
C TYR A 190 -4.23 -1.98 -15.64
N SER A 191 -3.97 -2.95 -14.75
CA SER A 191 -2.99 -4.02 -14.98
C SER A 191 -3.32 -5.03 -16.08
N ASP A 192 -4.53 -4.97 -16.66
CA ASP A 192 -4.94 -5.74 -17.86
C ASP A 192 -5.04 -4.90 -19.14
N GLY A 193 -4.62 -3.63 -19.11
CA GLY A 193 -4.63 -2.74 -20.27
C GLY A 193 -5.95 -2.02 -20.55
N LYS A 194 -7.00 -2.22 -19.73
CA LYS A 194 -8.11 -1.26 -19.67
C LYS A 194 -7.56 0.11 -19.24
N ALA A 195 -8.05 1.20 -19.81
CA ALA A 195 -7.64 2.55 -19.41
C ALA A 195 -8.78 3.58 -19.51
N ARG A 196 -8.53 4.76 -18.95
CA ARG A 196 -9.33 5.98 -19.02
C ARG A 196 -8.37 7.15 -19.30
N VAL A 197 -8.70 7.99 -20.27
CA VAL A 197 -8.00 9.26 -20.49
C VAL A 197 -8.98 10.37 -20.15
N ASP A 198 -8.69 11.07 -19.06
CA ASP A 198 -9.36 12.31 -18.67
C ASP A 198 -8.57 13.49 -19.25
N ILE A 199 -9.26 14.38 -19.96
CA ILE A 199 -8.67 15.45 -20.74
C ILE A 199 -9.28 16.77 -20.28
N SER A 200 -8.49 17.60 -19.61
CA SER A 200 -8.90 18.97 -19.27
C SER A 200 -8.08 20.01 -20.03
N VAL A 201 -8.73 20.94 -20.70
CA VAL A 201 -8.06 22.08 -21.38
C VAL A 201 -8.25 23.33 -20.53
N GLU A 202 -7.16 24.06 -20.29
CA GLU A 202 -7.10 25.18 -19.35
C GLU A 202 -6.65 26.48 -20.01
N ASN A 203 -7.29 27.60 -19.66
CA ASN A 203 -6.85 28.96 -19.97
C ASN A 203 -6.65 29.77 -18.67
N VAL A 204 -5.84 29.22 -17.75
CA VAL A 204 -5.85 29.58 -16.31
C VAL A 204 -4.51 30.11 -15.77
N LEU A 205 -3.54 30.39 -16.66
CA LEU A 205 -2.21 30.85 -16.26
C LEU A 205 -2.18 32.37 -16.02
N ASP A 206 -1.63 32.81 -14.88
CA ASP A 206 -1.46 34.23 -14.58
C ASP A 206 -0.26 34.86 -15.32
N GLN A 207 -0.42 35.00 -16.64
CA GLN A 207 0.61 35.41 -17.60
C GLN A 207 0.17 36.65 -18.41
N VAL A 208 1.13 37.53 -18.70
CA VAL A 208 0.89 38.76 -19.49
C VAL A 208 0.31 38.42 -20.86
N GLY A 209 -0.83 39.05 -21.18
CA GLY A 209 -1.52 38.87 -22.46
C GLY A 209 -2.42 37.64 -22.55
N ALA A 210 -2.57 36.86 -21.47
CA ALA A 210 -3.55 35.77 -21.42
C ALA A 210 -4.97 36.33 -21.62
N THR A 211 -5.74 35.70 -22.50
CA THR A 211 -7.04 36.22 -22.96
C THR A 211 -7.90 35.09 -23.52
N THR A 212 -9.15 35.37 -23.89
CA THR A 212 -10.07 34.39 -24.49
C THR A 212 -9.56 33.90 -25.84
N VAL A 213 -9.50 32.58 -26.03
CA VAL A 213 -9.03 31.95 -27.27
C VAL A 213 -10.20 31.23 -27.96
N THR A 214 -10.51 31.61 -29.19
CA THR A 214 -11.50 30.91 -30.02
C THR A 214 -10.82 29.79 -30.83
N TYR A 215 -11.35 28.58 -30.80
CA TYR A 215 -10.85 27.46 -31.62
C TYR A 215 -11.92 26.44 -32.02
N ASP A 216 -11.63 25.70 -33.09
CA ASP A 216 -12.22 24.36 -33.28
C ASP A 216 -11.34 23.33 -32.58
N VAL A 217 -11.92 22.34 -31.92
CA VAL A 217 -11.21 21.29 -31.19
C VAL A 217 -11.59 19.90 -31.70
N THR A 218 -10.61 19.00 -31.74
CA THR A 218 -10.79 17.58 -32.00
C THR A 218 -9.89 16.75 -31.09
N ILE A 219 -10.48 15.75 -30.46
CA ILE A 219 -9.84 14.85 -29.51
C ILE A 219 -9.76 13.47 -30.15
N ASN A 220 -8.54 12.92 -30.21
CA ASN A 220 -8.30 11.55 -30.65
C ASN A 220 -7.85 10.71 -29.45
N VAL A 221 -8.42 9.51 -29.30
CA VAL A 221 -8.03 8.52 -28.29
C VAL A 221 -7.98 7.14 -28.95
N GLY A 222 -6.93 6.36 -28.68
CA GLY A 222 -6.70 5.06 -29.31
C GLY A 222 -6.47 5.14 -30.83
N GLY A 223 -6.13 6.32 -31.37
CA GLY A 223 -5.99 6.56 -32.81
C GLY A 223 -7.28 6.91 -33.55
N SER A 224 -8.43 6.99 -32.86
CA SER A 224 -9.72 7.39 -33.42
C SER A 224 -10.14 8.76 -32.92
N ASN A 225 -10.79 9.57 -33.76
CA ASN A 225 -11.52 10.75 -33.27
C ASN A 225 -12.70 10.28 -32.41
N VAL A 226 -12.76 10.75 -31.16
CA VAL A 226 -13.80 10.42 -30.19
C VAL A 226 -14.72 11.60 -29.87
N TRP A 227 -14.29 12.83 -30.14
CA TRP A 227 -15.04 14.06 -29.83
C TRP A 227 -14.49 15.25 -30.62
N SER A 228 -15.37 16.05 -31.21
CA SER A 228 -15.03 17.30 -31.91
C SER A 228 -16.06 18.38 -31.59
N LYS A 229 -15.61 19.63 -31.47
CA LYS A 229 -16.47 20.79 -31.24
C LYS A 229 -15.93 22.02 -31.96
N ALA A 230 -16.80 22.73 -32.68
CA ALA A 230 -16.45 23.93 -33.43
C ALA A 230 -16.70 25.21 -32.60
N ALA A 231 -15.99 26.29 -32.93
CA ALA A 231 -16.16 27.65 -32.42
C ALA A 231 -16.22 27.76 -30.87
N VAL A 232 -15.39 26.98 -30.17
CA VAL A 232 -15.27 27.03 -28.71
C VAL A 232 -14.64 28.35 -28.30
N GLN A 233 -15.39 29.16 -27.54
CA GLN A 233 -14.88 30.37 -26.90
C GLN A 233 -14.20 30.01 -25.58
N HIS A 234 -12.91 29.66 -25.61
CA HIS A 234 -12.18 29.31 -24.39
C HIS A 234 -11.75 30.56 -23.62
N TYR A 235 -12.70 31.00 -22.83
CA TYR A 235 -12.66 32.06 -21.83
C TYR A 235 -11.45 32.00 -20.87
N TYR A 236 -10.86 33.15 -20.54
CA TYR A 236 -9.72 33.26 -19.61
C TYR A 236 -10.17 33.04 -18.15
N LEU A 237 -9.35 32.39 -17.34
CA LEU A 237 -9.68 31.87 -16.00
C LEU A 237 -10.70 30.71 -15.99
N THR A 238 -11.00 30.09 -17.13
CA THR A 238 -11.85 28.89 -17.21
C THR A 238 -11.08 27.67 -17.73
N ARG A 239 -11.65 26.49 -17.47
CA ARG A 239 -11.23 25.20 -18.00
C ARG A 239 -12.45 24.36 -18.36
N TRP A 240 -12.26 23.32 -19.15
CA TRP A 240 -13.31 22.32 -19.39
C TRP A 240 -12.67 20.94 -19.48
N ARG A 241 -13.52 19.91 -19.40
CA ARG A 241 -13.14 18.52 -19.23
C ARG A 241 -13.94 17.62 -20.17
N GLU A 242 -13.30 16.60 -20.71
CA GLU A 242 -13.95 15.46 -21.38
C GLU A 242 -13.26 14.15 -20.97
N VAL A 243 -14.02 13.06 -20.85
CA VAL A 243 -13.55 11.79 -20.24
C VAL A 243 -13.80 10.60 -21.16
N PHE A 244 -12.74 9.88 -21.53
CA PHE A 244 -12.79 8.79 -22.51
C PHE A 244 -12.35 7.45 -21.92
N GLU A 245 -13.15 6.40 -22.14
CA GLU A 245 -12.76 5.02 -21.85
C GLU A 245 -11.92 4.42 -22.99
N VAL A 246 -10.99 3.54 -22.64
CA VAL A 246 -10.18 2.76 -23.60
C VAL A 246 -10.24 1.28 -23.22
N GLY A 247 -10.54 0.41 -24.20
CA GLY A 247 -10.66 -1.04 -24.05
C GLY A 247 -12.11 -1.55 -24.16
N PRO A 248 -12.31 -2.85 -24.48
CA PRO A 248 -13.54 -3.40 -25.07
C PRO A 248 -14.72 -3.66 -24.11
N SER A 249 -14.55 -3.41 -22.81
CA SER A 249 -15.59 -3.63 -21.79
C SER A 249 -15.70 -2.38 -20.91
N PRO A 250 -16.92 -1.99 -20.48
CA PRO A 250 -17.12 -0.79 -19.66
C PRO A 250 -16.46 -0.94 -18.27
N PHE A 251 -16.30 0.18 -17.57
CA PHE A 251 -15.98 0.14 -16.13
C PHE A 251 -17.14 -0.43 -15.30
N GLY A 252 -16.80 -1.06 -14.18
CA GLY A 252 -17.76 -1.45 -13.16
C GLY A 252 -18.16 -0.25 -12.30
N SER A 253 -19.36 -0.31 -11.72
CA SER A 253 -19.94 0.74 -10.87
C SER A 253 -19.97 0.36 -9.39
N ILE A 254 -20.13 1.38 -8.54
CA ILE A 254 -20.25 1.25 -7.08
C ILE A 254 -21.58 1.83 -6.58
N THR A 255 -22.21 1.10 -5.66
CA THR A 255 -23.20 1.59 -4.71
C THR A 255 -22.50 1.77 -3.35
N PRO A 256 -22.15 3.01 -2.95
CA PRO A 256 -21.30 3.23 -1.77
C PRO A 256 -22.08 3.08 -0.46
N ASP A 257 -21.39 2.69 0.59
CA ASP A 257 -21.87 2.87 1.96
C ASP A 257 -21.36 4.21 2.52
N LEU A 258 -22.31 5.07 2.88
CA LEU A 258 -22.08 6.43 3.34
C LEU A 258 -22.02 6.52 4.87
N THR A 259 -22.30 5.43 5.58
CA THR A 259 -22.16 5.30 7.03
C THR A 259 -20.79 5.79 7.54
N PRO A 260 -19.64 5.33 6.99
CA PRO A 260 -18.33 5.87 7.39
C PRO A 260 -18.14 7.34 7.05
N PHE A 261 -18.73 7.85 5.96
CA PHE A 261 -18.67 9.28 5.59
C PHE A 261 -19.42 10.14 6.61
N ASN A 262 -20.56 9.65 7.14
CA ASN A 262 -21.34 10.32 8.16
C ASN A 262 -20.69 10.22 9.56
N GLN A 263 -20.06 9.08 9.88
CA GLN A 263 -19.29 8.91 11.13
C GLN A 263 -18.05 9.82 11.14
N ALA A 264 -17.30 9.87 10.05
CA ALA A 264 -16.14 10.74 9.84
C ALA A 264 -16.48 12.24 9.62
N ARG A 265 -17.78 12.60 9.64
CA ARG A 265 -18.31 13.96 9.39
C ARG A 265 -17.98 14.56 8.01
N ALA A 266 -17.48 13.75 7.07
CA ALA A 266 -17.14 14.18 5.72
C ALA A 266 -18.40 14.68 4.99
N LEU A 267 -19.44 13.86 4.96
CA LEU A 267 -20.75 14.21 4.41
C LEU A 267 -21.83 14.07 5.48
N PRO A 268 -22.83 14.98 5.54
CA PRO A 268 -23.94 14.86 6.47
C PRO A 268 -24.84 13.67 6.13
N PRO A 269 -25.47 13.03 7.14
CA PRO A 269 -26.61 12.14 6.89
C PRO A 269 -27.83 12.98 6.48
N TYR A 270 -28.82 12.34 5.85
CA TYR A 270 -30.07 12.98 5.42
C TYR A 270 -31.28 12.20 5.93
N LEU A 271 -32.37 12.92 6.20
CA LEU A 271 -33.63 12.35 6.67
C LEU A 271 -34.23 11.41 5.60
N PRO A 272 -34.83 10.28 5.98
CA PRO A 272 -35.40 9.30 5.04
C PRO A 272 -36.67 9.77 4.31
N LEU A 273 -37.10 11.02 4.54
CA LEU A 273 -38.23 11.67 3.87
C LEU A 273 -37.85 12.37 2.54
N VAL A 274 -36.55 12.56 2.27
CA VAL A 274 -36.06 13.11 0.99
C VAL A 274 -36.70 12.34 -0.17
N ALA A 275 -37.25 13.03 -1.18
CA ALA A 275 -37.93 12.35 -2.27
C ALA A 275 -36.96 11.71 -3.27
N ASN A 276 -37.30 10.51 -3.76
CA ASN A 276 -36.58 9.84 -4.85
C ASN A 276 -36.91 10.50 -6.20
N VAL A 277 -36.38 11.70 -6.41
CA VAL A 277 -36.39 12.41 -7.68
C VAL A 277 -35.05 12.16 -8.37
N VAL A 278 -35.11 11.78 -9.65
CA VAL A 278 -33.92 11.61 -10.50
C VAL A 278 -33.89 12.75 -11.51
N ASP A 279 -32.90 13.61 -11.36
CA ASP A 279 -32.59 14.72 -12.25
C ASP A 279 -31.85 14.18 -13.50
N SER A 280 -31.85 14.93 -14.61
CA SER A 280 -31.32 14.45 -15.90
C SER A 280 -30.59 15.55 -16.67
N VAL A 281 -29.46 15.18 -17.26
CA VAL A 281 -28.69 16.01 -18.21
C VAL A 281 -29.35 16.05 -19.60
N LEU A 282 -30.38 15.23 -19.83
CA LEU A 282 -31.15 15.18 -21.06
C LEU A 282 -32.47 15.96 -20.92
N ALA A 283 -32.93 16.55 -22.02
CA ALA A 283 -34.26 17.12 -22.15
C ALA A 283 -35.33 16.02 -22.25
N ALA A 284 -36.61 16.42 -22.24
CA ALA A 284 -37.74 15.47 -22.22
C ALA A 284 -37.88 14.63 -23.51
N ASP A 285 -37.22 15.03 -24.60
CA ASP A 285 -37.11 14.31 -25.87
C ASP A 285 -35.88 13.38 -25.95
N GLY A 286 -35.04 13.36 -24.91
CA GLY A 286 -33.80 12.58 -24.85
C GLY A 286 -32.57 13.29 -25.43
N THR A 287 -32.68 14.52 -25.94
CA THR A 287 -31.52 15.29 -26.41
C THR A 287 -30.66 15.81 -25.24
N PRO A 288 -29.33 15.96 -25.37
CA PRO A 288 -28.51 16.62 -24.36
C PRO A 288 -28.95 18.06 -24.13
N ARG A 289 -29.12 18.48 -22.87
CA ARG A 289 -29.46 19.87 -22.54
C ARG A 289 -28.27 20.77 -22.89
N PRO A 290 -28.47 21.88 -23.63
CA PRO A 290 -27.38 22.82 -23.94
C PRO A 290 -26.69 23.41 -22.70
N THR A 291 -27.34 23.45 -21.54
CA THR A 291 -26.70 23.93 -20.29
C THR A 291 -25.66 22.97 -19.72
N PHE A 292 -25.59 21.73 -20.21
CA PHE A 292 -24.60 20.71 -19.81
C PHE A 292 -23.46 20.53 -20.82
N ASP A 293 -23.38 21.41 -21.82
CA ASP A 293 -22.26 21.48 -22.76
C ASP A 293 -21.04 22.15 -22.12
N ILE A 294 -19.84 22.02 -22.70
CA ILE A 294 -18.63 22.60 -22.09
C ILE A 294 -18.70 24.12 -21.98
N LEU A 295 -18.13 24.67 -20.90
CA LEU A 295 -18.16 26.09 -20.54
C LEU A 295 -19.58 26.65 -20.30
N GLN A 296 -20.53 25.80 -19.89
CA GLN A 296 -21.91 26.17 -19.50
C GLN A 296 -22.17 25.96 -17.99
N GLY A 297 -23.33 26.44 -17.51
CA GLY A 297 -23.68 26.53 -16.09
C GLY A 297 -24.39 25.30 -15.46
N GLY A 298 -24.57 24.20 -16.19
CA GLY A 298 -25.17 22.96 -15.66
C GLY A 298 -26.64 23.09 -15.25
N ALA A 299 -26.92 22.82 -13.98
CA ALA A 299 -28.24 22.96 -13.33
C ALA A 299 -28.40 24.23 -12.47
N LEU A 300 -27.46 25.18 -12.55
CA LEU A 300 -27.47 26.39 -11.72
C LEU A 300 -28.46 27.43 -12.27
N ASN A 301 -29.33 27.97 -11.40
CA ASN A 301 -30.38 28.88 -11.84
C ASN A 301 -29.83 30.29 -12.13
N ASN A 302 -30.33 30.89 -13.21
CA ASN A 302 -29.95 32.22 -13.70
C ASN A 302 -31.23 33.10 -13.76
N PRO A 303 -31.27 34.29 -13.15
CA PRO A 303 -30.16 35.01 -12.52
C PRO A 303 -29.82 34.54 -11.09
N MET A 304 -28.54 34.68 -10.71
CA MET A 304 -28.06 34.19 -9.42
C MET A 304 -28.30 35.14 -8.22
N TRP A 305 -28.83 36.35 -8.40
CA TRP A 305 -29.10 37.28 -7.29
C TRP A 305 -30.32 36.91 -6.44
N ASP A 306 -31.07 35.87 -6.81
CA ASP A 306 -32.29 35.47 -6.13
C ASP A 306 -32.03 34.70 -4.82
N HIS A 307 -32.99 34.83 -3.89
CA HIS A 307 -32.86 34.58 -2.45
C HIS A 307 -32.82 33.10 -2.01
N ALA A 308 -32.86 32.86 -0.69
CA ALA A 308 -32.88 31.53 -0.07
C ALA A 308 -34.02 30.61 -0.56
N GLY A 309 -33.81 29.29 -0.44
CA GLY A 309 -34.71 28.23 -0.89
C GLY A 309 -34.33 27.57 -2.22
N ARG A 310 -33.28 28.06 -2.90
CA ARG A 310 -32.81 27.57 -4.21
C ARG A 310 -32.06 26.21 -4.14
N PRO A 311 -32.47 25.17 -4.91
CA PRO A 311 -31.94 23.80 -4.83
C PRO A 311 -30.41 23.67 -4.86
N GLU A 312 -29.71 24.57 -5.55
CA GLU A 312 -28.26 24.58 -5.69
C GLU A 312 -27.51 25.28 -4.53
N LEU A 313 -28.18 26.19 -3.81
CA LEU A 313 -27.62 26.99 -2.71
C LEU A 313 -27.96 26.42 -1.32
N ALA A 314 -28.47 25.20 -1.27
CA ALA A 314 -28.55 24.43 -0.04
C ALA A 314 -27.13 24.09 0.48
N PRO A 315 -26.97 23.73 1.77
CA PRO A 315 -25.67 23.38 2.36
C PRO A 315 -24.85 22.40 1.51
N TYR A 316 -25.52 21.40 0.92
CA TYR A 316 -25.15 20.72 -0.32
C TYR A 316 -26.34 20.74 -1.29
N PRO A 317 -26.13 20.81 -2.62
CA PRO A 317 -27.23 20.85 -3.59
C PRO A 317 -28.25 19.71 -3.43
N ASP A 318 -29.52 19.99 -3.68
CA ASP A 318 -30.63 19.01 -3.59
C ASP A 318 -30.33 17.73 -4.39
N TRP A 319 -29.77 17.84 -5.59
CA TRP A 319 -29.45 16.70 -6.43
C TRP A 319 -28.36 15.80 -5.80
N THR A 320 -27.40 16.40 -5.08
CA THR A 320 -26.39 15.70 -4.30
C THR A 320 -27.03 15.01 -3.09
N ALA A 321 -27.92 15.68 -2.36
CA ALA A 321 -28.65 15.08 -1.24
C ALA A 321 -29.52 13.88 -1.68
N ARG A 322 -30.24 14.00 -2.80
CA ARG A 322 -31.01 12.90 -3.42
C ARG A 322 -30.12 11.69 -3.74
N TYR A 323 -28.92 11.92 -4.28
CA TYR A 323 -27.94 10.84 -4.48
C TYR A 323 -27.46 10.24 -3.16
N LEU A 324 -27.14 11.04 -2.14
CA LEU A 324 -26.63 10.53 -0.86
C LEU A 324 -27.68 9.71 -0.09
N VAL A 325 -28.98 9.91 -0.34
CA VAL A 325 -30.05 9.03 0.17
C VAL A 325 -30.20 7.78 -0.69
N TYR A 326 -30.47 7.93 -1.99
CA TYR A 326 -30.92 6.82 -2.85
C TYR A 326 -29.84 6.09 -3.63
N LYS A 327 -28.65 6.68 -3.76
CA LYS A 327 -27.48 6.13 -4.46
C LYS A 327 -27.75 5.67 -5.90
N ASN A 328 -28.72 6.32 -6.54
CA ASN A 328 -29.15 6.05 -7.91
C ASN A 328 -28.02 6.39 -8.92
N PRO A 329 -27.61 5.47 -9.83
CA PRO A 329 -26.53 5.74 -10.78
C PRO A 329 -26.81 6.86 -11.78
N THR A 330 -28.05 7.05 -12.22
CA THR A 330 -28.43 8.18 -13.10
C THR A 330 -28.33 9.50 -12.35
N GLN A 331 -28.72 9.52 -11.07
CA GLN A 331 -28.52 10.69 -10.21
C GLN A 331 -27.03 10.98 -10.00
N LEU A 332 -26.18 9.95 -9.85
CA LEU A 332 -24.73 10.14 -9.78
C LEU A 332 -24.21 10.81 -11.06
N ALA A 333 -24.62 10.36 -12.23
CA ALA A 333 -24.23 11.00 -13.50
C ALA A 333 -24.62 12.49 -13.55
N PHE A 334 -25.79 12.85 -13.03
CA PHE A 334 -26.20 14.27 -12.91
C PHE A 334 -25.36 15.05 -11.89
N VAL A 335 -25.01 14.45 -10.75
CA VAL A 335 -24.12 15.07 -9.74
C VAL A 335 -22.72 15.30 -10.33
N LEU A 336 -22.16 14.31 -11.03
CA LEU A 336 -20.85 14.38 -11.66
C LEU A 336 -20.82 15.41 -12.81
N ALA A 337 -21.82 15.43 -13.68
CA ALA A 337 -21.89 16.39 -14.79
C ALA A 337 -21.99 17.86 -14.32
N ASN A 338 -22.60 18.13 -13.16
CA ASN A 338 -22.53 19.46 -12.53
C ASN A 338 -21.15 19.75 -11.93
N GLY A 339 -20.43 18.71 -11.47
CA GLY A 339 -19.04 18.83 -11.03
C GLY A 339 -18.06 19.05 -12.19
N ASP A 340 -18.28 18.46 -13.37
CA ASP A 340 -17.45 18.66 -14.56
C ASP A 340 -17.53 20.10 -15.10
N LEU A 341 -18.62 20.80 -14.77
CA LEU A 341 -18.90 22.18 -15.16
C LEU A 341 -18.48 23.21 -14.10
N SER A 342 -17.77 22.81 -13.02
CA SER A 342 -17.10 23.80 -12.16
C SER A 342 -16.05 24.60 -12.93
N GLY A 343 -15.35 23.94 -13.86
CA GLY A 343 -14.34 24.55 -14.73
C GLY A 343 -14.84 25.73 -15.56
N SER A 344 -16.14 25.75 -15.90
CA SER A 344 -16.79 26.77 -16.74
C SER A 344 -16.71 28.19 -16.18
N TRP A 345 -16.51 28.33 -14.86
CA TRP A 345 -16.57 29.60 -14.15
C TRP A 345 -15.19 30.28 -14.14
N PRO A 346 -15.09 31.61 -14.39
CA PRO A 346 -13.82 32.33 -14.52
C PRO A 346 -13.12 32.64 -13.18
N PHE A 347 -12.91 31.63 -12.34
CA PHE A 347 -12.18 31.72 -11.07
C PHE A 347 -10.84 30.96 -11.05
N HIS A 348 -10.51 30.21 -12.10
CA HIS A 348 -9.35 29.34 -12.12
C HIS A 348 -8.09 30.14 -12.45
N ILE A 349 -7.18 30.26 -11.48
CA ILE A 349 -5.93 30.97 -11.65
C ILE A 349 -4.78 30.22 -10.96
N ARG A 350 -3.72 29.92 -11.72
CA ARG A 350 -2.48 29.31 -11.19
C ARG A 350 -1.24 30.08 -11.63
N GLU A 351 -0.21 30.06 -10.80
CA GLU A 351 1.08 30.67 -11.11
C GLU A 351 1.76 29.96 -12.30
N PRO A 352 2.21 30.67 -13.35
CA PRO A 352 2.94 30.06 -14.46
C PRO A 352 4.20 29.32 -14.00
N GLN A 353 4.59 28.26 -14.71
CA GLN A 353 5.84 27.55 -14.43
C GLN A 353 7.04 28.48 -14.64
N GLY A 354 7.80 28.75 -13.59
CA GLY A 354 8.92 29.70 -13.61
C GLY A 354 8.57 31.15 -13.25
N SER A 355 7.35 31.46 -12.78
CA SER A 355 7.12 32.73 -12.09
C SER A 355 7.88 32.80 -10.75
N VAL A 356 8.11 34.02 -10.25
CA VAL A 356 8.89 34.29 -9.01
C VAL A 356 8.20 33.68 -7.78
N THR A 357 6.87 33.64 -7.80
CA THR A 357 5.99 33.03 -6.81
C THR A 357 5.81 31.54 -7.12
N SER A 358 5.87 30.69 -6.10
CA SER A 358 5.65 29.24 -6.29
C SER A 358 4.18 28.89 -6.45
N GLY A 359 3.28 29.73 -5.94
CA GLY A 359 1.93 29.31 -5.60
C GLY A 359 1.93 28.27 -4.48
N VAL A 360 0.76 27.66 -4.23
CA VAL A 360 0.57 26.62 -3.21
C VAL A 360 0.51 25.24 -3.87
N GLY A 361 1.36 24.31 -3.41
CA GLY A 361 1.37 22.91 -3.87
C GLY A 361 1.78 22.72 -5.34
N PRO A 362 1.69 21.48 -5.86
CA PRO A 362 1.96 21.18 -7.27
C PRO A 362 0.93 21.83 -8.21
N ASP A 363 -0.27 22.14 -7.72
CA ASP A 363 -1.33 22.81 -8.48
C ASP A 363 -1.04 24.32 -8.70
N ARG A 364 -0.07 24.88 -7.96
CA ARG A 364 0.39 26.29 -8.07
C ARG A 364 -0.71 27.33 -7.87
N PHE A 365 -1.67 27.06 -6.98
CA PHE A 365 -2.73 28.01 -6.57
C PHE A 365 -2.14 29.36 -6.10
N ILE A 366 -2.85 30.48 -6.32
CA ILE A 366 -2.38 31.82 -5.95
C ILE A 366 -2.36 31.97 -4.42
N SER A 367 -1.17 32.17 -3.84
CA SER A 367 -0.99 32.29 -2.40
C SER A 367 -1.07 33.74 -1.91
N ILE A 368 -2.01 34.05 -1.01
CA ILE A 368 -2.09 35.36 -0.33
C ILE A 368 -0.96 35.61 0.68
N ASP A 369 -0.17 34.58 1.02
CA ASP A 369 1.04 34.77 1.84
C ASP A 369 2.20 35.32 1.01
N GLN A 370 2.23 34.96 -0.28
CA GLN A 370 3.21 35.42 -1.28
C GLN A 370 2.77 36.71 -1.97
N ARG A 371 1.46 36.86 -2.19
CA ARG A 371 0.81 37.97 -2.91
C ARG A 371 -0.30 38.60 -2.06
N PRO A 372 0.02 39.31 -0.97
CA PRO A 372 -0.96 39.75 0.04
C PRO A 372 -2.06 40.66 -0.53
N THR A 373 -1.75 41.45 -1.56
CA THR A 373 -2.66 42.41 -2.18
C THR A 373 -3.32 41.87 -3.45
N VAL A 374 -3.21 40.57 -3.76
CA VAL A 374 -3.84 39.97 -4.95
C VAL A 374 -5.36 40.07 -4.89
N TRP A 375 -5.94 40.46 -6.03
CA TRP A 375 -7.35 40.80 -6.13
C TRP A 375 -7.93 40.41 -7.49
N LEU A 376 -9.08 39.71 -7.49
CA LEU A 376 -9.79 39.25 -8.70
C LEU A 376 -10.99 40.12 -9.05
N ASP A 377 -10.76 41.36 -9.48
CA ASP A 377 -11.64 42.12 -10.39
C ASP A 377 -10.88 43.30 -11.00
N GLU A 378 -11.56 44.17 -11.75
CA GLU A 378 -10.96 45.35 -12.38
C GLU A 378 -10.49 46.45 -11.41
N ARG A 379 -11.03 46.53 -10.18
CA ARG A 379 -10.58 47.48 -9.13
C ARG A 379 -9.12 47.23 -8.76
N ALA A 380 -8.62 46.01 -8.98
CA ALA A 380 -7.20 45.68 -8.84
C ALA A 380 -6.27 46.61 -9.65
N ASN A 381 -6.78 47.23 -10.73
CA ASN A 381 -6.03 48.14 -11.57
C ASN A 381 -6.01 49.59 -11.06
N THR A 382 -7.03 50.01 -10.31
CA THR A 382 -7.24 51.39 -9.87
C THR A 382 -7.01 51.60 -8.37
N ASP A 383 -7.12 50.54 -7.57
CA ASP A 383 -6.85 50.56 -6.13
C ASP A 383 -5.35 50.83 -5.85
N PRO A 384 -4.99 51.85 -5.04
CA PRO A 384 -3.60 52.16 -4.70
C PRO A 384 -2.93 51.18 -3.73
N ILE A 385 -3.68 50.25 -3.12
CA ILE A 385 -3.17 49.20 -2.24
C ILE A 385 -2.72 47.97 -3.05
N VAL A 386 -3.39 47.68 -4.17
CA VAL A 386 -3.07 46.52 -5.02
C VAL A 386 -1.78 46.79 -5.80
N THR A 387 -0.69 46.18 -5.34
CA THR A 387 0.64 46.38 -5.93
C THR A 387 0.68 45.86 -7.38
N PRO A 388 1.45 46.48 -8.29
CA PRO A 388 1.52 46.04 -9.68
C PRO A 388 1.98 44.58 -9.89
N ALA A 389 2.70 44.00 -8.92
CA ALA A 389 3.11 42.60 -8.95
C ALA A 389 1.98 41.62 -8.55
N ASP A 390 1.01 42.09 -7.76
CA ASP A 390 -0.09 41.29 -7.27
C ASP A 390 -1.31 41.29 -8.21
N ARG A 391 -1.36 42.19 -9.20
CA ARG A 391 -2.40 42.22 -10.24
C ARG A 391 -2.41 40.94 -11.09
N VAL A 392 -3.59 40.54 -11.55
CA VAL A 392 -3.73 39.51 -12.60
C VAL A 392 -3.16 40.07 -13.91
N LYS A 393 -2.42 39.24 -14.64
CA LYS A 393 -1.62 39.64 -15.80
C LYS A 393 -2.33 39.44 -17.15
N GLY A 394 -3.37 38.62 -17.17
CA GLY A 394 -4.26 38.46 -18.34
C GLY A 394 -5.33 39.56 -18.45
N GLY A 395 -5.97 39.66 -19.62
CA GLY A 395 -6.99 40.67 -19.91
C GLY A 395 -7.86 40.33 -21.13
N PRO A 396 -9.14 40.72 -21.16
CA PRO A 396 -9.88 41.37 -20.08
C PRO A 396 -10.07 40.44 -18.88
N MET A 397 -10.13 41.02 -17.68
CA MET A 397 -10.64 40.28 -16.51
C MET A 397 -12.06 39.84 -16.81
N GLN A 398 -12.35 38.57 -16.57
CA GLN A 398 -13.55 37.92 -17.11
C GLN A 398 -14.80 38.03 -16.24
N MET A 399 -14.59 38.32 -14.96
CA MET A 399 -15.65 38.48 -13.99
C MET A 399 -16.37 39.81 -14.27
N HIS A 400 -17.71 39.79 -14.30
CA HIS A 400 -18.50 40.99 -14.56
C HIS A 400 -18.16 42.13 -13.59
N GLU A 401 -18.14 43.35 -14.11
CA GLU A 401 -18.22 44.56 -13.30
C GLU A 401 -19.46 44.50 -12.40
N TYR A 402 -19.31 44.89 -11.13
CA TYR A 402 -20.28 44.64 -10.06
C TYR A 402 -21.58 45.44 -10.26
N GLY A 403 -22.50 44.90 -11.06
CA GLY A 403 -23.80 45.48 -11.40
C GLY A 403 -24.06 45.69 -12.90
N SER A 404 -23.11 45.42 -13.81
CA SER A 404 -23.32 45.64 -15.25
C SER A 404 -24.16 44.54 -15.92
N GLY A 405 -24.07 43.29 -15.44
CA GLY A 405 -24.90 42.14 -15.84
C GLY A 405 -24.73 41.64 -17.28
N VAL A 406 -23.99 42.35 -18.14
CA VAL A 406 -23.75 42.02 -19.55
C VAL A 406 -22.24 41.85 -19.77
N PRO A 407 -21.77 40.71 -20.30
CA PRO A 407 -20.34 40.48 -20.48
C PRO A 407 -19.79 41.33 -21.63
N ALA A 408 -18.67 42.00 -21.38
CA ALA A 408 -17.89 42.68 -22.41
C ALA A 408 -17.26 41.68 -23.40
N PRO A 409 -16.85 42.10 -24.61
CA PRO A 409 -16.22 41.22 -25.59
C PRO A 409 -15.01 40.48 -25.02
N GLY A 410 -15.08 39.15 -25.00
CA GLY A 410 -14.03 38.29 -24.45
C GLY A 410 -14.14 37.98 -22.95
N GLN A 411 -15.21 38.39 -22.26
CA GLN A 411 -15.59 37.89 -20.92
C GLN A 411 -16.47 36.63 -21.02
N SER A 412 -16.55 35.84 -19.94
CA SER A 412 -17.46 34.69 -19.84
C SER A 412 -18.90 35.17 -19.61
N PRO A 413 -19.94 34.44 -20.10
CA PRO A 413 -21.32 34.68 -19.70
C PRO A 413 -21.61 34.27 -18.24
N LEU A 414 -20.69 33.57 -17.57
CA LEU A 414 -20.81 33.13 -16.18
C LEU A 414 -19.95 34.02 -15.26
N GLY A 415 -20.58 34.74 -14.34
CA GLY A 415 -19.90 35.56 -13.32
C GLY A 415 -19.99 34.88 -11.94
N PRO A 416 -18.88 34.43 -11.34
CA PRO A 416 -18.89 33.73 -10.04
C PRO A 416 -19.09 34.72 -8.90
N ASP A 417 -19.78 34.29 -7.83
CA ASP A 417 -20.14 35.13 -6.69
C ASP A 417 -20.06 34.30 -5.40
N ILE A 418 -19.28 34.77 -4.41
CA ILE A 418 -19.10 34.11 -3.11
C ILE A 418 -20.44 33.95 -2.36
N ALA A 419 -21.37 34.88 -2.51
CA ALA A 419 -22.68 34.83 -1.85
C ALA A 419 -23.63 33.74 -2.43
N HIS A 420 -23.26 33.11 -3.55
CA HIS A 420 -24.10 32.15 -4.28
C HIS A 420 -23.32 30.90 -4.73
N GLN A 421 -22.46 30.34 -3.88
CA GLN A 421 -21.61 29.19 -4.23
C GLN A 421 -22.23 27.82 -3.91
N PRO A 422 -22.57 27.00 -4.92
CA PRO A 422 -23.01 25.63 -4.74
C PRO A 422 -21.82 24.70 -4.44
N SER A 423 -21.99 23.69 -3.57
CA SER A 423 -20.95 22.67 -3.36
C SER A 423 -20.96 21.61 -4.47
N ILE A 424 -20.45 21.96 -5.65
CA ILE A 424 -20.43 21.07 -6.83
C ILE A 424 -19.22 20.14 -6.91
N ALA A 425 -18.04 20.49 -6.40
CA ALA A 425 -16.83 19.65 -6.53
C ALA A 425 -16.60 18.66 -5.36
N TYR A 426 -16.88 19.06 -4.11
CA TYR A 426 -16.49 18.29 -2.92
C TYR A 426 -17.12 16.88 -2.85
N ALA A 427 -18.43 16.76 -3.11
CA ALA A 427 -19.11 15.47 -3.06
C ALA A 427 -18.65 14.53 -4.20
N PRO A 428 -18.58 14.95 -5.48
CA PRO A 428 -17.89 14.20 -6.53
C PRO A 428 -16.48 13.73 -6.15
N TYR A 429 -15.64 14.59 -5.56
CA TYR A 429 -14.30 14.22 -5.11
C TYR A 429 -14.32 13.05 -4.11
N LEU A 430 -15.11 13.16 -3.05
CA LEU A 430 -15.20 12.12 -2.02
C LEU A 430 -15.79 10.80 -2.50
N LEU A 431 -16.69 10.84 -3.49
CA LEU A 431 -17.34 9.64 -4.04
C LEU A 431 -16.46 8.90 -5.05
N THR A 432 -15.70 9.63 -5.86
CA THR A 432 -14.94 9.07 -7.00
C THR A 432 -13.45 8.90 -6.73
N GLY A 433 -12.88 9.70 -5.82
CA GLY A 433 -11.42 9.79 -5.65
C GLY A 433 -10.70 10.44 -6.84
N ASP A 434 -11.44 11.12 -7.73
CA ASP A 434 -10.95 11.66 -8.99
C ASP A 434 -10.11 12.95 -8.79
N ARG A 435 -8.99 13.08 -9.51
CA ARG A 435 -8.09 14.22 -9.37
C ARG A 435 -8.75 15.54 -9.73
N TYR A 436 -9.60 15.58 -10.77
CA TYR A 436 -10.21 16.81 -11.26
C TYR A 436 -11.00 17.49 -10.14
N TYR A 437 -12.01 16.82 -9.57
CA TYR A 437 -12.84 17.40 -8.50
C TYR A 437 -12.04 17.79 -7.23
N GLY A 438 -10.91 17.10 -6.97
CA GLY A 438 -10.01 17.45 -5.87
C GLY A 438 -9.21 18.74 -6.11
N GLU A 439 -8.87 19.00 -7.38
CA GLU A 439 -8.25 20.26 -7.83
C GLU A 439 -9.28 21.40 -7.90
N GLU A 440 -10.50 21.14 -8.38
CA GLU A 440 -11.61 22.11 -8.44
C GLU A 440 -12.04 22.59 -7.05
N MET A 441 -12.11 21.68 -6.07
CA MET A 441 -12.28 22.04 -4.65
C MET A 441 -11.17 23.00 -4.16
N GLY A 442 -9.93 22.80 -4.62
CA GLY A 442 -8.80 23.68 -4.33
C GLY A 442 -8.90 25.04 -5.02
N PHE A 443 -9.39 25.09 -6.27
CA PHE A 443 -9.64 26.33 -6.99
C PHE A 443 -10.74 27.17 -6.34
N ILE A 444 -11.86 26.57 -5.95
CA ILE A 444 -12.94 27.26 -5.23
C ILE A 444 -12.41 27.81 -3.90
N ALA A 445 -11.75 26.98 -3.08
CA ALA A 445 -11.16 27.43 -1.82
C ALA A 445 -10.03 28.46 -1.99
N ASN A 446 -9.37 28.51 -3.16
CA ASN A 446 -8.43 29.57 -3.49
C ASN A 446 -9.15 30.87 -3.86
N TYR A 447 -10.17 30.80 -4.72
CA TYR A 447 -11.01 31.90 -5.17
C TYR A 447 -11.56 32.70 -3.98
N ASP A 448 -12.10 32.00 -2.98
CA ASP A 448 -12.69 32.59 -1.78
C ASP A 448 -11.76 33.57 -1.03
N LEU A 449 -10.45 33.30 -1.08
CA LEU A 449 -9.40 34.12 -0.45
C LEU A 449 -8.97 35.31 -1.33
N ILE A 450 -8.95 35.12 -2.65
CA ILE A 450 -8.48 36.12 -3.63
C ILE A 450 -9.61 36.97 -4.22
N HIS A 451 -10.87 36.63 -3.91
CA HIS A 451 -12.09 37.36 -4.21
C HIS A 451 -12.90 37.77 -2.94
N THR A 452 -12.31 37.74 -1.73
CA THR A 452 -12.82 38.56 -0.61
C THR A 452 -12.19 39.96 -0.63
N TYR A 453 -13.00 41.00 -0.86
CA TYR A 453 -12.57 42.39 -1.04
C TYR A 453 -12.02 43.01 0.26
N ASP A 454 -11.21 44.07 0.15
CA ASP A 454 -10.47 44.66 1.27
C ASP A 454 -10.67 46.18 1.36
N GLY A 455 -11.93 46.63 1.32
CA GLY A 455 -12.30 48.05 1.35
C GLY A 455 -11.72 48.83 2.55
N ASP A 456 -11.45 48.13 3.64
CA ASP A 456 -10.94 48.68 4.90
C ASP A 456 -9.39 48.62 5.02
N ARG A 457 -8.71 48.32 3.91
CA ARG A 457 -7.25 48.49 3.67
C ARG A 457 -6.30 47.51 4.38
N VAL A 458 -6.79 46.35 4.79
CA VAL A 458 -6.11 45.46 5.74
C VAL A 458 -5.11 44.48 5.10
N ARG A 459 -4.95 44.51 3.77
CA ARG A 459 -3.91 43.81 2.99
C ARG A 459 -2.58 44.57 2.89
N SER A 460 -2.53 45.85 3.28
CA SER A 460 -1.28 46.61 3.28
C SER A 460 -0.47 46.43 4.58
N ASP A 461 0.84 46.20 4.46
CA ASP A 461 1.77 46.19 5.60
C ASP A 461 2.06 47.62 6.16
N THR A 462 1.34 48.65 5.68
CA THR A 462 1.65 50.08 5.92
C THR A 462 0.77 50.78 6.97
N CYS A 463 -0.36 50.18 7.39
CA CYS A 463 -1.09 50.70 8.55
C CYS A 463 -0.36 50.33 9.85
N ALA A 464 0.20 51.32 10.56
CA ALA A 464 0.98 51.11 11.78
C ALA A 464 0.15 50.69 13.02
N THR A 465 -1.18 50.86 12.98
CA THR A 465 -2.10 50.65 14.11
C THR A 465 -3.21 49.65 13.85
N CYS A 466 -3.29 49.08 12.65
CA CYS A 466 -4.29 48.08 12.29
C CYS A 466 -3.78 46.66 12.61
N PRO A 467 -4.65 45.72 12.99
CA PRO A 467 -4.34 44.30 12.84
C PRO A 467 -4.00 44.00 11.37
N LYS A 468 -3.01 43.14 11.11
CA LYS A 468 -2.55 42.81 9.75
C LYS A 468 -3.31 41.60 9.24
N ILE A 469 -4.29 41.78 8.35
CA ILE A 469 -5.30 40.74 8.04
C ILE A 469 -5.16 40.15 6.62
N GLY A 470 -4.60 40.85 5.63
CA GLY A 470 -4.57 40.34 4.24
C GLY A 470 -3.93 38.97 4.07
N ARG A 471 -2.77 38.73 4.69
CA ARG A 471 -2.12 37.39 4.71
C ARG A 471 -2.93 36.37 5.53
N ASN A 472 -3.72 36.83 6.50
CA ASN A 472 -4.55 35.93 7.32
C ASN A 472 -5.73 35.35 6.53
N GLY A 473 -6.24 36.06 5.52
CA GLY A 473 -7.33 35.60 4.65
C GLY A 473 -8.68 35.52 5.34
N VAL A 474 -9.01 36.52 6.16
CA VAL A 474 -10.31 36.64 6.84
C VAL A 474 -11.40 37.06 5.83
N LEU A 475 -12.58 36.46 5.94
CA LEU A 475 -13.67 36.57 4.96
C LEU A 475 -14.69 37.69 5.27
N GLU A 476 -14.37 38.62 6.17
CA GLU A 476 -15.30 39.61 6.76
C GLU A 476 -16.11 40.43 5.74
N ASN A 477 -15.47 40.91 4.67
CA ASN A 477 -16.06 41.81 3.68
C ASN A 477 -16.93 41.11 2.63
N ASN A 478 -17.78 40.18 3.07
CA ASN A 478 -18.77 39.49 2.25
C ASN A 478 -20.18 39.68 2.82
N GLU A 479 -21.20 39.36 2.03
CA GLU A 479 -22.53 39.06 2.57
C GLU A 479 -22.42 37.88 3.56
N VAL A 480 -23.23 37.84 4.62
CA VAL A 480 -23.04 36.88 5.74
C VAL A 480 -23.10 35.42 5.25
N ARG A 481 -23.97 35.13 4.28
CA ARG A 481 -24.01 33.80 3.62
C ARG A 481 -22.75 33.50 2.82
N GLY A 482 -22.14 34.51 2.21
CA GLY A 482 -20.88 34.40 1.47
C GLY A 482 -19.72 34.01 2.38
N TYR A 483 -19.61 34.60 3.57
CA TYR A 483 -18.69 34.14 4.61
C TYR A 483 -18.96 32.65 4.92
N GLY A 484 -20.21 32.26 5.15
CA GLY A 484 -20.60 30.87 5.41
C GLY A 484 -20.21 29.88 4.31
N TRP A 485 -20.39 30.24 3.04
CA TRP A 485 -20.03 29.41 1.89
C TRP A 485 -18.52 29.32 1.66
N ALA A 486 -17.81 30.45 1.66
CA ALA A 486 -16.35 30.46 1.58
C ALA A 486 -15.71 29.69 2.74
N LEU A 487 -16.25 29.80 3.96
CA LEU A 487 -15.78 29.03 5.10
C LEU A 487 -16.07 27.53 4.95
N ARG A 488 -17.23 27.12 4.43
CA ARG A 488 -17.52 25.71 4.08
C ARG A 488 -16.48 25.16 3.11
N ASN A 489 -16.20 25.87 2.01
CA ASN A 489 -15.28 25.41 0.97
C ASN A 489 -13.84 25.34 1.49
N LEU A 490 -13.40 26.36 2.24
CA LEU A 490 -12.08 26.38 2.90
C LEU A 490 -11.93 25.22 3.88
N VAL A 491 -12.96 24.91 4.68
CA VAL A 491 -12.96 23.75 5.60
C VAL A 491 -12.87 22.44 4.84
N ASP A 492 -13.57 22.31 3.72
CA ASP A 492 -13.57 21.11 2.89
C ASP A 492 -12.21 20.87 2.21
N ALA A 493 -11.60 21.91 1.63
CA ALA A 493 -10.23 21.85 1.12
C ALA A 493 -9.19 21.62 2.24
N ALA A 494 -9.35 22.27 3.40
CA ALA A 494 -8.45 22.09 4.55
C ALA A 494 -8.53 20.70 5.18
N ALA A 495 -9.66 20.00 5.05
CA ALA A 495 -9.84 18.65 5.57
C ALA A 495 -9.46 17.55 4.54
N TYR A 496 -9.76 17.76 3.25
CA TYR A 496 -9.69 16.71 2.23
C TYR A 496 -8.80 17.01 1.01
N SER A 497 -8.20 18.19 0.87
CA SER A 497 -7.23 18.43 -0.22
C SER A 497 -6.11 17.38 -0.18
N PRO A 498 -5.76 16.73 -1.31
CA PRO A 498 -4.78 15.65 -1.34
C PRO A 498 -3.37 16.18 -1.04
N ASN A 499 -3.03 17.35 -1.57
CA ASN A 499 -1.69 17.93 -1.50
C ASN A 499 -1.46 18.54 -0.11
N ALA A 500 -0.37 18.13 0.54
CA ALA A 500 -0.12 18.43 1.95
C ALA A 500 0.08 19.94 2.19
N GLU A 501 0.71 20.62 1.24
CA GLU A 501 0.98 22.06 1.24
C GLU A 501 -0.32 22.86 1.13
N ALA A 502 -1.20 22.46 0.19
CA ALA A 502 -2.52 23.07 0.01
C ALA A 502 -3.40 22.86 1.26
N ARG A 503 -3.45 21.61 1.76
CA ARG A 503 -4.19 21.25 2.97
C ARG A 503 -3.71 22.05 4.19
N ALA A 504 -2.40 22.25 4.34
CA ALA A 504 -1.81 23.05 5.42
C ALA A 504 -2.10 24.55 5.29
N TYR A 505 -2.00 25.10 4.08
CA TYR A 505 -2.34 26.50 3.76
C TYR A 505 -3.80 26.82 4.07
N PHE A 506 -4.75 26.05 3.51
CA PHE A 506 -6.18 26.24 3.78
C PHE A 506 -6.51 26.03 5.25
N SER A 507 -5.90 25.03 5.92
CA SER A 507 -6.05 24.82 7.37
C SER A 507 -5.64 26.04 8.20
N GLN A 508 -4.65 26.82 7.76
CA GLN A 508 -4.29 28.05 8.45
C GLN A 508 -5.33 29.16 8.22
N LYS A 509 -5.86 29.30 6.99
CA LYS A 509 -6.89 30.31 6.70
C LYS A 509 -8.19 30.00 7.45
N VAL A 510 -8.58 28.73 7.58
CA VAL A 510 -9.70 28.29 8.44
C VAL A 510 -9.46 28.72 9.89
N ARG A 511 -8.30 28.40 10.50
CA ARG A 511 -7.98 28.82 11.88
C ARG A 511 -8.03 30.34 12.06
N ASN A 512 -7.51 31.10 11.11
CA ASN A 512 -7.52 32.56 11.16
C ASN A 512 -8.95 33.13 11.16
N ASN A 513 -9.82 32.60 10.29
CA ASN A 513 -11.24 32.98 10.24
C ASN A 513 -11.97 32.62 11.53
N LEU A 514 -11.75 31.41 12.06
CA LEU A 514 -12.40 30.96 13.29
C LEU A 514 -11.97 31.78 14.53
N SER A 515 -10.70 32.17 14.63
CA SER A 515 -10.24 33.10 15.67
C SER A 515 -10.94 34.45 15.51
N TRP A 516 -10.88 35.06 14.31
CA TRP A 516 -11.47 36.36 14.04
C TRP A 516 -13.00 36.37 14.34
N LEU A 517 -13.72 35.30 13.99
CA LEU A 517 -15.15 35.16 14.28
C LEU A 517 -15.44 35.19 15.79
N ASP A 518 -14.65 34.47 16.59
CA ASP A 518 -14.77 34.51 18.06
C ASP A 518 -14.34 35.86 18.63
N ASP A 519 -13.25 36.45 18.15
CA ASP A 519 -12.78 37.78 18.56
C ASP A 519 -13.82 38.87 18.27
N TYR A 520 -14.50 38.81 17.12
CA TYR A 520 -15.63 39.65 16.74
C TYR A 520 -16.86 39.42 17.64
N ALA A 521 -17.18 38.17 17.98
CA ALA A 521 -18.30 37.85 18.86
C ALA A 521 -18.04 38.27 20.31
N ASN A 522 -16.77 38.22 20.75
CA ASN A 522 -16.32 38.62 22.08
C ASN A 522 -16.18 40.16 22.23
N SER A 523 -16.05 40.91 21.13
CA SER A 523 -15.95 42.38 21.16
C SER A 523 -17.29 43.10 21.33
N GLN A 524 -18.41 42.38 21.25
CA GLN A 524 -19.75 42.92 21.46
C GLN A 524 -19.95 43.33 22.92
N ASP A 525 -20.26 44.59 23.18
CA ASP A 525 -20.58 45.08 24.52
C ASP A 525 -21.91 44.45 25.03
N PRO A 526 -21.91 43.68 26.12
CA PRO A 526 -23.10 43.04 26.65
C PRO A 526 -24.08 44.02 27.31
N ILE A 527 -23.71 45.29 27.52
CA ILE A 527 -24.63 46.33 28.05
C ILE A 527 -25.51 46.88 26.92
N THR A 528 -24.93 47.20 25.77
CA THR A 528 -25.67 47.71 24.60
C THR A 528 -26.20 46.62 23.67
N ASN A 529 -25.54 45.46 23.57
CA ASN A 529 -25.97 44.29 22.79
C ASN A 529 -26.14 43.02 23.66
N PRO A 530 -27.02 43.03 24.70
CA PRO A 530 -27.21 41.90 25.63
C PRO A 530 -27.78 40.64 24.97
N LEU A 531 -28.31 40.75 23.75
CA LEU A 531 -28.81 39.61 22.97
C LEU A 531 -27.71 38.97 22.11
N GLN A 532 -26.52 39.58 21.99
CA GLN A 532 -25.41 39.13 21.14
C GLN A 532 -25.82 38.98 19.67
N ILE A 533 -26.49 39.99 19.12
CA ILE A 533 -26.84 40.03 17.70
C ILE A 533 -25.57 40.39 16.92
N LEU A 534 -25.08 39.46 16.09
CA LEU A 534 -23.85 39.61 15.32
C LEU A 534 -24.15 40.13 13.91
N TRP A 535 -23.35 41.08 13.41
CA TRP A 535 -23.65 41.83 12.19
C TRP A 535 -22.33 42.34 11.57
N THR A 536 -21.77 41.57 10.62
CA THR A 536 -20.45 41.80 10.01
C THR A 536 -20.51 42.76 8.82
N GLY A 537 -20.94 44.01 9.06
CA GLY A 537 -20.88 45.10 8.07
C GLY A 537 -21.92 45.04 6.93
N TYR A 538 -21.84 44.02 6.06
CA TYR A 538 -22.55 43.94 4.78
C TYR A 538 -23.97 43.36 4.87
N ARG A 539 -24.86 43.89 4.01
CA ARG A 539 -26.31 43.61 3.92
C ARG A 539 -27.10 43.47 5.24
N PRO A 540 -27.03 44.45 6.16
CA PRO A 540 -28.20 44.74 6.95
C PRO A 540 -29.27 45.41 6.08
N GLU A 541 -30.50 44.96 6.20
CA GLU A 541 -31.63 45.67 5.60
C GLU A 541 -32.05 46.77 6.58
N PHE A 542 -31.38 47.94 6.57
CA PHE A 542 -31.77 49.17 7.28
C PHE A 542 -32.18 49.05 8.78
N GLY A 543 -31.59 48.10 9.52
CA GLY A 543 -31.97 47.79 10.91
C GLY A 543 -32.39 46.34 11.15
N TYR A 544 -32.62 45.58 10.08
CA TYR A 544 -33.00 44.17 10.12
C TYR A 544 -31.83 43.23 9.74
N VAL A 545 -31.86 41.99 10.27
CA VAL A 545 -30.87 40.93 10.03
C VAL A 545 -31.51 39.71 9.36
N SER A 546 -30.86 39.20 8.33
CA SER A 546 -31.18 37.96 7.61
C SER A 546 -30.79 36.70 8.38
N LEU A 547 -31.73 36.07 9.08
CA LEU A 547 -31.49 34.86 9.88
C LEU A 547 -30.97 33.67 9.05
N TRP A 548 -31.44 33.54 7.82
CA TRP A 548 -31.06 32.45 6.91
C TRP A 548 -29.58 32.54 6.51
N GLU A 549 -29.03 33.75 6.33
CA GLU A 549 -27.60 33.94 6.04
C GLU A 549 -26.72 33.61 7.25
N GLN A 550 -27.13 34.12 8.42
CA GLN A 550 -26.50 33.81 9.70
C GLN A 550 -26.47 32.28 9.92
N THR A 551 -27.54 31.58 9.57
CA THR A 551 -27.62 30.12 9.62
C THR A 551 -26.57 29.43 8.74
N TYR A 552 -26.26 29.96 7.56
CA TYR A 552 -25.21 29.42 6.70
C TYR A 552 -23.80 29.68 7.24
N LEU A 553 -23.57 30.84 7.89
CA LEU A 553 -22.33 31.08 8.64
C LEU A 553 -22.19 30.14 9.84
N ALA A 554 -23.24 29.98 10.65
CA ALA A 554 -23.26 29.04 11.77
C ALA A 554 -23.08 27.57 11.31
N PHE A 555 -23.64 27.18 10.16
CA PHE A 555 -23.39 25.88 9.54
C PHE A 555 -21.92 25.73 9.11
N GLY A 556 -21.34 26.73 8.45
CA GLY A 556 -19.92 26.73 8.05
C GLY A 556 -18.98 26.55 9.25
N ILE A 557 -19.28 27.21 10.37
CA ILE A 557 -18.52 27.08 11.62
C ILE A 557 -18.74 25.71 12.27
N ASP A 558 -19.99 25.22 12.38
CA ASP A 558 -20.24 23.90 12.97
C ASP A 558 -19.62 22.78 12.13
N ARG A 559 -19.55 22.97 10.81
CA ARG A 559 -18.80 22.11 9.88
C ARG A 559 -17.30 22.16 10.15
N ALA A 560 -16.72 23.34 10.39
CA ALA A 560 -15.32 23.45 10.78
C ALA A 560 -15.03 22.65 12.07
N SER A 561 -15.88 22.84 13.09
CA SER A 561 -15.83 22.06 14.34
C SER A 561 -15.97 20.56 14.08
N ALA A 562 -16.87 20.14 13.19
CA ALA A 562 -17.07 18.74 12.82
C ALA A 562 -15.87 18.12 12.06
N GLN A 563 -15.06 18.90 11.35
CA GLN A 563 -13.81 18.44 10.73
C GLN A 563 -12.59 18.45 11.69
N GLY A 564 -12.76 18.89 12.93
CA GLY A 564 -11.73 18.93 13.97
C GLY A 564 -11.05 20.30 14.17
N PHE A 565 -11.55 21.38 13.55
CA PHE A 565 -11.03 22.72 13.81
C PHE A 565 -11.58 23.30 15.13
N VAL A 566 -10.83 24.24 15.71
CA VAL A 566 -11.14 24.89 17.00
C VAL A 566 -11.31 26.40 16.75
N GLY A 567 -12.31 27.00 17.41
CA GLY A 567 -12.70 28.40 17.26
C GLY A 567 -14.02 28.60 16.50
N GLY A 568 -14.45 29.85 16.39
CA GLY A 568 -15.73 30.32 15.85
C GLY A 568 -16.94 29.98 16.73
N LEU A 569 -16.76 29.26 17.83
CA LEU A 569 -17.85 28.65 18.59
C LEU A 569 -18.73 29.68 19.30
N ASN A 570 -18.16 30.80 19.75
CA ASN A 570 -18.92 31.89 20.36
C ASN A 570 -19.78 32.60 19.29
N HIS A 571 -19.24 32.77 18.09
CA HIS A 571 -19.96 33.35 16.95
C HIS A 571 -21.13 32.46 16.50
N ARG A 572 -20.87 31.16 16.30
CA ARG A 572 -21.89 30.13 15.99
C ARG A 572 -22.97 30.08 17.06
N ASP A 573 -22.57 30.06 18.34
CA ASP A 573 -23.52 29.96 19.45
C ASP A 573 -24.37 31.22 19.60
N ALA A 574 -23.83 32.42 19.36
CA ALA A 574 -24.63 33.66 19.39
C ALA A 574 -25.75 33.63 18.33
N ILE A 575 -25.41 33.25 17.09
CA ILE A 575 -26.39 33.08 15.99
C ILE A 575 -27.44 32.03 16.36
N ALA A 576 -27.01 30.83 16.76
CA ALA A 576 -27.93 29.74 17.04
C ALA A 576 -28.78 30.00 18.30
N ARG A 577 -28.25 30.71 19.30
CA ARG A 577 -29.03 31.20 20.46
C ARG A 577 -30.06 32.22 20.02
N MET A 578 -29.73 33.14 19.11
CA MET A 578 -30.70 34.12 18.62
C MET A 578 -31.85 33.43 17.87
N GLN A 579 -31.54 32.44 17.00
CA GLN A 579 -32.57 31.63 16.35
C GLN A 579 -33.43 30.84 17.36
N TRP A 580 -32.81 30.28 18.41
CA TRP A 580 -33.49 29.51 19.46
C TRP A 580 -34.40 30.39 20.34
N ARG A 581 -33.99 31.61 20.72
CA ARG A 581 -34.81 32.57 21.49
C ARG A 581 -36.15 32.89 20.81
N LEU A 582 -36.20 32.90 19.48
CA LEU A 582 -37.43 33.13 18.71
C LEU A 582 -38.50 32.03 18.89
N PHE A 583 -38.12 30.87 19.45
CA PHE A 583 -39.05 29.81 19.84
C PHE A 583 -39.31 29.77 21.35
N THR A 584 -38.38 30.23 22.19
CA THR A 584 -38.38 29.99 23.65
C THR A 584 -38.58 31.22 24.54
N ASP A 585 -38.37 32.45 24.05
CA ASP A 585 -38.61 33.66 24.83
C ASP A 585 -40.10 34.06 24.75
N PRO A 586 -40.85 34.10 25.87
CA PRO A 586 -42.28 34.41 25.86
C PRO A 586 -42.60 35.86 25.47
N ALA A 587 -41.61 36.75 25.41
CA ALA A 587 -41.79 38.10 24.88
C ALA A 587 -41.78 38.15 23.34
N TYR A 588 -41.35 37.08 22.67
CA TYR A 588 -41.46 36.92 21.23
C TYR A 588 -42.61 35.95 20.89
N PRO A 589 -43.79 36.43 20.47
CA PRO A 589 -44.95 35.57 20.23
C PRO A 589 -44.74 34.70 18.99
N ARG A 590 -45.21 33.45 19.04
CA ARG A 590 -45.37 32.64 17.82
C ARG A 590 -46.57 33.21 17.06
N LEU A 591 -46.49 33.34 15.74
CA LEU A 591 -47.54 34.04 14.97
C LEU A 591 -48.91 33.33 15.03
N SER A 592 -48.92 32.02 15.32
CA SER A 592 -50.10 31.23 15.69
C SER A 592 -50.92 31.81 16.84
N ASP A 593 -50.29 32.55 17.76
CA ASP A 593 -50.87 32.92 19.05
C ASP A 593 -51.63 34.26 18.99
N LYS A 594 -51.53 34.98 17.86
CA LYS A 594 -52.19 36.26 17.60
C LYS A 594 -52.63 36.34 16.14
N GLY A 595 -53.87 35.92 15.86
CA GLY A 595 -54.43 35.87 14.51
C GLY A 595 -54.21 37.16 13.70
N CYS A 596 -53.27 37.10 12.76
CA CYS A 596 -52.99 38.18 11.83
C CYS A 596 -54.04 38.22 10.70
N VAL A 597 -54.12 39.37 10.03
CA VAL A 597 -55.06 39.61 8.93
C VAL A 597 -54.35 39.33 7.60
N SER A 598 -55.02 38.59 6.70
CA SER A 598 -54.54 38.35 5.35
C SER A 598 -54.12 39.64 4.67
N LEU A 599 -52.94 39.63 4.05
CA LEU A 599 -52.57 40.66 3.07
C LEU A 599 -53.55 40.59 1.89
N ASP A 600 -53.86 41.76 1.33
CA ASP A 600 -54.99 42.08 0.45
C ASP A 600 -55.88 40.90 -0.03
N PRO A 601 -57.14 40.77 0.43
CA PRO A 601 -58.07 39.73 -0.03
C PRO A 601 -58.44 39.82 -1.52
N ASN A 602 -57.95 40.82 -2.26
CA ASN A 602 -58.08 40.96 -3.71
C ASN A 602 -56.81 40.51 -4.48
N ALA A 603 -55.69 40.23 -3.82
CA ALA A 603 -54.43 39.88 -4.47
C ALA A 603 -54.56 38.64 -5.40
N PRO A 604 -53.89 38.62 -6.56
CA PRO A 604 -53.88 37.45 -7.45
C PRO A 604 -53.03 36.31 -6.86
N PRO A 605 -53.33 35.03 -7.15
CA PRO A 605 -52.44 33.93 -6.83
C PRO A 605 -51.04 34.14 -7.45
N PRO A 606 -49.94 33.80 -6.76
CA PRO A 606 -49.87 33.00 -5.53
C PRO A 606 -49.93 33.82 -4.21
N LEU A 607 -50.19 35.13 -4.23
CA LEU A 607 -50.01 36.04 -3.08
C LEU A 607 -51.02 35.85 -1.90
N ARG A 608 -51.79 34.77 -1.88
CA ARG A 608 -52.79 34.44 -0.84
C ARG A 608 -52.27 33.36 0.11
N ILE A 609 -51.36 33.74 1.00
CA ILE A 609 -50.78 32.84 2.00
C ILE A 609 -51.53 33.03 3.33
N PRO A 610 -52.07 31.96 3.96
CA PRO A 610 -52.70 32.06 5.26
C PRO A 610 -51.70 32.47 6.35
N CYS A 611 -52.14 33.27 7.31
CA CYS A 611 -51.25 33.85 8.34
C CYS A 611 -50.64 32.82 9.30
N ASP A 612 -51.09 31.57 9.27
CA ASP A 612 -50.55 30.46 10.09
C ASP A 612 -49.16 30.00 9.61
N TRP A 613 -48.68 30.52 8.47
CA TRP A 613 -47.50 30.02 7.76
C TRP A 613 -46.37 31.05 7.65
N SER A 614 -46.63 32.36 7.82
CA SER A 614 -45.63 33.39 7.53
C SER A 614 -44.50 33.42 8.57
N ALA A 615 -43.27 33.31 8.07
CA ALA A 615 -42.04 33.49 8.84
C ALA A 615 -41.54 34.94 8.73
N PRO A 616 -41.00 35.55 9.81
CA PRO A 616 -40.16 36.72 9.68
C PRO A 616 -38.82 36.29 9.07
N TYR A 617 -38.66 36.57 7.78
CA TYR A 617 -37.46 36.33 6.98
C TYR A 617 -36.29 37.23 7.43
N LEU A 618 -36.64 38.38 7.98
CA LEU A 618 -35.76 39.36 8.61
C LEU A 618 -36.24 39.61 10.04
N ILE A 619 -35.32 39.83 10.98
CA ILE A 619 -35.63 40.29 12.35
C ILE A 619 -35.07 41.69 12.61
N ALA A 620 -35.82 42.52 13.33
CA ALA A 620 -35.38 43.85 13.73
C ALA A 620 -34.32 43.75 14.83
N ALA A 621 -33.10 44.20 14.54
CA ALA A 621 -31.96 44.10 15.45
C ALA A 621 -31.68 45.41 16.22
N GLY A 622 -32.11 46.57 15.70
CA GLY A 622 -31.92 47.85 16.37
C GLY A 622 -32.41 49.04 15.56
N GLN A 623 -32.14 50.25 16.05
CA GLN A 623 -32.47 51.52 15.42
C GLN A 623 -31.26 52.12 14.70
N VAL A 624 -31.46 52.51 13.43
CA VAL A 624 -30.47 53.21 12.60
C VAL A 624 -30.78 54.72 12.62
N PRO A 625 -29.87 55.61 13.09
CA PRO A 625 -30.15 57.06 13.14
C PRO A 625 -30.25 57.74 11.77
N VAL A 626 -29.49 57.25 10.78
CA VAL A 626 -29.49 57.71 9.39
C VAL A 626 -29.17 56.52 8.48
N ALA A 627 -29.94 56.34 7.41
CA ALA A 627 -30.05 55.10 6.61
C ALA A 627 -28.78 54.63 5.87
N THR A 628 -27.62 55.26 6.08
CA THR A 628 -26.37 55.02 5.34
C THR A 628 -25.12 54.92 6.23
N SER A 629 -25.22 54.93 7.56
CA SER A 629 -24.04 54.81 8.42
C SER A 629 -24.28 54.07 9.73
N TRP A 630 -23.28 53.29 10.15
CA TRP A 630 -23.19 52.63 11.46
C TRP A 630 -23.09 53.58 12.65
N SER A 631 -22.75 54.86 12.43
CA SER A 631 -22.51 55.85 13.49
C SER A 631 -23.79 56.07 14.33
N GLY A 632 -23.82 55.48 15.53
CA GLY A 632 -24.95 55.54 16.44
C GLY A 632 -26.01 54.46 16.27
N PHE A 633 -25.76 53.38 15.51
CA PHE A 633 -26.65 52.22 15.51
C PHE A 633 -26.83 51.68 16.95
N THR A 634 -28.09 51.51 17.36
CA THR A 634 -28.44 51.11 18.72
C THR A 634 -29.24 49.81 18.68
N PHE A 635 -28.64 48.71 19.17
CA PHE A 635 -29.29 47.40 19.25
C PHE A 635 -30.53 47.43 20.14
N PHE A 636 -31.49 46.56 19.85
CA PHE A 636 -32.56 46.24 20.78
C PHE A 636 -32.05 45.33 21.89
N THR A 637 -32.36 45.67 23.14
CA THR A 637 -31.84 45.01 24.33
C THR A 637 -32.76 43.90 24.87
N THR A 638 -33.96 43.73 24.28
CA THR A 638 -34.97 42.75 24.71
C THR A 638 -35.70 42.12 23.53
N MET A 639 -36.09 40.85 23.65
CA MET A 639 -36.89 40.15 22.64
C MET A 639 -38.26 40.82 22.41
N ALA A 640 -38.80 41.51 23.42
CA ALA A 640 -40.02 42.33 23.32
C ALA A 640 -39.90 43.46 22.28
N GLN A 641 -38.75 44.16 22.24
CA GLN A 641 -38.51 45.22 21.26
C GLN A 641 -38.35 44.65 19.85
N ILE A 642 -37.64 43.53 19.71
CA ILE A 642 -37.49 42.80 18.43
C ILE A 642 -38.85 42.37 17.91
N ALA A 643 -39.68 41.76 18.76
CA ALA A 643 -41.05 41.38 18.43
C ALA A 643 -41.87 42.59 17.95
N ALA A 644 -41.87 43.70 18.71
CA ALA A 644 -42.65 44.90 18.39
C ALA A 644 -42.24 45.58 17.07
N ASN A 645 -41.03 45.36 16.57
CA ASN A 645 -40.53 45.92 15.31
C ASN A 645 -40.46 44.90 14.16
N THR A 646 -40.82 43.63 14.41
CA THR A 646 -40.78 42.53 13.43
C THR A 646 -42.16 41.93 13.14
N VAL A 647 -42.90 41.61 14.21
CA VAL A 647 -44.18 40.89 14.15
C VAL A 647 -45.25 41.77 13.51
N GLY A 648 -45.96 41.23 12.51
CA GLY A 648 -47.03 41.94 11.79
C GLY A 648 -46.55 42.90 10.69
N ASN A 649 -45.24 43.12 10.50
CA ASN A 649 -44.73 43.88 9.36
C ASN A 649 -44.65 42.97 8.11
N PRO A 650 -45.42 43.23 7.04
CA PRO A 650 -45.45 42.36 5.87
C PRO A 650 -44.16 42.42 5.05
N ASN A 651 -43.42 43.53 5.11
CA ASN A 651 -42.19 43.71 4.33
C ASN A 651 -41.01 42.90 4.90
N LEU A 652 -41.13 42.38 6.13
CA LEU A 652 -40.14 41.54 6.81
C LEU A 652 -40.51 40.05 6.79
N GLN A 653 -41.72 39.74 6.32
CA GLN A 653 -42.24 38.39 6.18
C GLN A 653 -42.13 37.93 4.73
N ARG A 654 -42.02 36.61 4.52
CA ARG A 654 -42.07 36.04 3.16
C ARG A 654 -43.08 34.89 3.07
N PRO A 655 -43.64 34.66 1.86
CA PRO A 655 -44.58 33.58 1.58
C PRO A 655 -43.86 32.22 1.50
N TYR A 656 -43.33 31.76 2.63
CA TYR A 656 -42.76 30.42 2.79
C TYR A 656 -43.69 29.53 3.64
N GLU A 657 -43.45 28.23 3.59
CA GLU A 657 -44.16 27.26 4.39
C GLU A 657 -43.32 26.87 5.62
N GLY A 658 -43.85 27.14 6.82
CA GLY A 658 -43.19 26.85 8.09
C GLY A 658 -42.51 28.06 8.74
N PHE A 659 -42.77 28.25 10.04
CA PHE A 659 -42.58 29.49 10.81
C PHE A 659 -41.15 30.10 10.81
N TYR A 660 -40.10 29.35 10.42
CA TYR A 660 -38.75 29.85 10.15
C TYR A 660 -38.01 29.13 9.01
N GLY A 661 -38.75 28.43 8.12
CA GLY A 661 -38.17 27.59 7.07
C GLY A 661 -37.36 26.39 7.58
N PRO A 662 -36.84 25.55 6.65
CA PRO A 662 -35.96 24.42 6.99
C PRO A 662 -34.56 24.86 7.46
N GLU A 663 -34.13 26.08 7.15
CA GLU A 663 -32.85 26.64 7.58
C GLU A 663 -32.74 26.67 9.12
N ALA A 664 -33.73 27.25 9.81
CA ALA A 664 -33.67 27.41 11.27
C ALA A 664 -33.54 26.09 12.05
N ARG A 665 -33.98 24.97 11.46
CA ARG A 665 -33.80 23.62 12.00
C ARG A 665 -32.33 23.28 12.24
N LEU A 666 -31.41 23.78 11.40
CA LEU A 666 -29.96 23.56 11.53
C LEU A 666 -29.40 24.23 12.81
N ASN A 667 -29.82 25.46 13.10
CA ASN A 667 -29.45 26.15 14.35
C ASN A 667 -30.06 25.47 15.59
N LEU A 668 -31.29 24.96 15.49
CA LEU A 668 -31.90 24.17 16.58
C LEU A 668 -31.15 22.85 16.81
N MET A 669 -30.61 22.21 15.77
CA MET A 669 -29.73 21.04 15.90
C MET A 669 -28.41 21.39 16.62
N ILE A 670 -27.83 22.58 16.40
CA ILE A 670 -26.69 23.09 17.18
C ILE A 670 -27.09 23.26 18.66
N GLY A 671 -28.28 23.82 18.93
CA GLY A 671 -28.80 23.95 20.30
C GLY A 671 -29.00 22.61 21.02
N ILE A 672 -29.52 21.59 20.32
CA ILE A 672 -29.67 20.22 20.83
C ILE A 672 -28.29 19.59 21.08
N LYS A 673 -27.34 19.74 20.15
CA LYS A 673 -25.94 19.28 20.27
C LYS A 673 -25.23 19.89 21.48
N ASN A 674 -25.53 21.16 21.78
CA ASN A 674 -25.01 21.90 22.92
C ASN A 674 -25.85 21.75 24.22
N GLY A 675 -26.91 20.91 24.23
CA GLY A 675 -27.71 20.61 25.41
C GLY A 675 -28.59 21.75 25.93
N TRP A 676 -29.00 22.70 25.09
CA TRP A 676 -29.84 23.83 25.51
C TRP A 676 -31.30 23.38 25.80
N ALA A 677 -31.82 23.75 26.96
CA ALA A 677 -33.22 23.48 27.33
C ALA A 677 -34.19 24.12 26.32
N GLY A 678 -35.31 23.47 26.01
CA GLY A 678 -36.27 23.96 25.02
C GLY A 678 -35.83 23.82 23.56
N ALA A 679 -34.58 23.44 23.26
CA ALA A 679 -34.11 23.34 21.87
C ALA A 679 -34.67 22.12 21.13
N GLN A 680 -34.88 21.00 21.82
CA GLN A 680 -35.52 19.82 21.24
C GLN A 680 -37.02 20.08 21.01
N GLU A 681 -37.67 20.71 21.98
CA GLU A 681 -39.08 21.13 21.93
C GLU A 681 -39.34 22.18 20.84
N SER A 682 -38.35 23.04 20.54
CA SER A 682 -38.38 23.99 19.42
C SER A 682 -38.23 23.29 18.06
N TYR A 683 -37.35 22.28 17.98
CA TYR A 683 -37.18 21.44 16.78
C TYR A 683 -38.47 20.65 16.50
N ASP A 684 -39.05 20.03 17.52
CA ASP A 684 -40.26 19.22 17.42
C ASP A 684 -41.51 20.07 17.13
N TYR A 685 -41.54 21.34 17.56
CA TYR A 685 -42.55 22.31 17.13
C TYR A 685 -42.43 22.66 15.63
N LEU A 686 -41.21 22.81 15.10
CA LEU A 686 -41.01 23.16 13.69
C LEU A 686 -41.28 21.97 12.75
N PHE A 687 -40.97 20.74 13.19
CA PHE A 687 -40.97 19.56 12.32
C PHE A 687 -42.30 19.25 11.60
N PRO A 688 -43.50 19.39 12.20
CA PRO A 688 -44.76 19.19 11.49
C PRO A 688 -44.92 20.06 10.23
N PHE A 689 -44.45 21.31 10.27
CA PHE A 689 -44.64 22.25 9.16
C PHE A 689 -43.76 21.97 7.95
N ILE A 690 -42.56 21.38 8.16
CA ILE A 690 -41.55 21.19 7.09
C ILE A 690 -41.25 19.72 6.76
N GLY A 691 -41.62 18.79 7.64
CA GLY A 691 -41.27 17.37 7.55
C GLY A 691 -42.44 16.37 7.61
N VAL A 692 -43.68 16.84 7.81
CA VAL A 692 -44.87 15.95 7.93
C VAL A 692 -46.08 16.46 7.14
N ASN A 693 -46.45 17.74 7.31
CA ASN A 693 -47.59 18.30 6.59
C ASN A 693 -47.28 18.37 5.10
N ASN A 694 -48.25 17.97 4.27
CA ASN A 694 -48.19 18.23 2.84
C ASN A 694 -48.26 19.74 2.63
N SER A 695 -47.16 20.29 2.15
CA SER A 695 -46.97 21.70 1.82
C SER A 695 -46.85 21.79 0.30
N ALA A 696 -47.25 22.92 -0.27
CA ALA A 696 -47.31 23.09 -1.72
C ALA A 696 -45.91 23.33 -2.30
N CYS A 697 -45.16 22.24 -2.53
CA CYS A 697 -43.99 22.17 -3.43
C CYS A 697 -44.40 22.48 -4.89
N SER A 698 -44.88 23.70 -5.11
CA SER A 698 -45.51 24.14 -6.33
C SER A 698 -44.49 24.37 -7.45
N VAL A 699 -45.02 24.62 -8.65
CA VAL A 699 -44.36 24.62 -9.97
C VAL A 699 -43.03 25.41 -10.05
N ALA A 700 -42.77 26.33 -9.11
CA ALA A 700 -41.54 27.12 -9.02
C ALA A 700 -40.24 26.30 -8.98
N TYR A 701 -40.26 25.07 -8.45
CA TYR A 701 -39.07 24.21 -8.35
C TYR A 701 -38.92 23.18 -9.48
N GLY A 702 -39.50 23.45 -10.66
CA GLY A 702 -39.34 22.62 -11.87
C GLY A 702 -39.99 21.23 -11.81
N GLY A 703 -40.76 20.94 -10.76
CA GLY A 703 -41.45 19.66 -10.57
C GLY A 703 -42.57 19.44 -11.58
N ASN A 704 -42.44 18.40 -12.41
CA ASN A 704 -43.45 17.98 -13.38
C ASN A 704 -44.67 17.34 -12.67
N GLY A 705 -45.57 18.17 -12.12
CA GLY A 705 -46.91 17.76 -11.67
C GLY A 705 -46.96 16.74 -10.53
N SER A 706 -45.95 16.68 -9.65
CA SER A 706 -45.98 15.82 -8.48
C SER A 706 -47.00 16.30 -7.44
N ALA A 707 -47.77 15.37 -6.88
CA ALA A 707 -48.68 15.63 -5.75
C ALA A 707 -47.94 16.21 -4.53
N ASP A 708 -48.68 16.94 -3.68
CA ASP A 708 -48.17 17.63 -2.49
C ASP A 708 -47.36 16.70 -1.57
N ARG A 709 -46.32 17.25 -0.92
CA ARG A 709 -45.33 16.55 -0.09
C ARG A 709 -44.84 17.47 1.02
N PRO A 710 -44.14 16.96 2.06
CA PRO A 710 -43.44 17.83 3.00
C PRO A 710 -42.31 18.61 2.32
N ASP A 711 -42.13 19.88 2.70
CA ASP A 711 -41.09 20.79 2.18
C ASP A 711 -39.68 20.15 2.08
N LEU A 712 -39.20 19.53 3.18
CA LEU A 712 -37.89 18.87 3.24
C LEU A 712 -37.77 17.65 2.32
N ALA A 713 -38.87 17.09 1.81
CA ALA A 713 -38.84 16.03 0.81
C ALA A 713 -38.43 16.58 -0.58
N CYS A 714 -38.80 17.83 -0.86
CA CYS A 714 -38.48 18.54 -2.10
C CYS A 714 -37.10 19.20 -1.99
N ARG A 715 -36.91 20.02 -0.94
CA ARG A 715 -35.69 20.75 -0.56
C ARG A 715 -34.68 19.86 0.17
N ALA A 716 -34.25 18.81 -0.54
CA ALA A 716 -33.44 17.71 -0.02
C ALA A 716 -32.11 18.15 0.64
N GLY A 717 -31.47 19.23 0.16
CA GLY A 717 -30.18 19.73 0.66
C GLY A 717 -30.23 20.29 2.08
N TRP A 718 -31.41 20.70 2.57
CA TRP A 718 -31.64 21.12 3.96
C TRP A 718 -32.13 19.99 4.87
N ALA A 719 -32.48 18.82 4.30
CA ALA A 719 -32.94 17.65 5.05
C ALA A 719 -31.81 16.90 5.78
N ILE A 720 -30.71 17.58 6.11
CA ILE A 720 -29.58 17.07 6.88
C ILE A 720 -30.05 16.56 8.24
N ASP A 721 -29.78 15.32 8.59
CA ASP A 721 -30.16 14.73 9.87
C ASP A 721 -29.10 14.93 10.96
N LYS A 722 -29.46 14.63 12.21
CA LYS A 722 -28.52 14.57 13.34
C LYS A 722 -27.46 13.52 13.04
N TYR A 723 -26.19 13.92 13.08
CA TYR A 723 -25.06 13.02 12.93
C TYR A 723 -25.14 11.82 13.89
N PRO A 724 -24.90 10.58 13.43
CA PRO A 724 -24.87 9.42 14.32
C PRO A 724 -23.73 9.55 15.35
N PRO A 725 -23.84 8.91 16.53
CA PRO A 725 -22.72 8.75 17.44
C PRO A 725 -21.50 8.20 16.68
N VAL A 726 -20.32 8.78 16.92
CA VAL A 726 -19.09 8.18 16.41
C VAL A 726 -18.88 6.89 17.20
N PRO A 727 -18.75 5.71 16.55
CA PRO A 727 -18.40 4.49 17.27
C PRO A 727 -17.06 4.71 17.98
N THR A 728 -16.91 4.16 19.19
CA THR A 728 -15.56 3.97 19.73
C THR A 728 -14.76 3.16 18.70
N PRO A 729 -13.58 3.62 18.24
CA PRO A 729 -12.76 2.83 17.35
C PRO A 729 -12.52 1.45 17.95
N PRO A 730 -12.38 0.38 17.14
CA PRO A 730 -11.86 -0.88 17.65
C PRO A 730 -10.52 -0.60 18.35
N PRO A 731 -10.16 -1.33 19.42
CA PRO A 731 -8.80 -1.24 19.94
C PRO A 731 -7.82 -1.49 18.78
N PRO A 732 -6.76 -0.67 18.64
CA PRO A 732 -5.94 -0.68 17.43
C PRO A 732 -5.46 -2.09 17.15
N ALA A 733 -5.68 -2.55 15.91
CA ALA A 733 -5.20 -3.84 15.47
C ALA A 733 -3.68 -3.92 15.73
N PRO A 734 -3.14 -5.05 16.21
CA PRO A 734 -1.70 -5.25 16.32
C PRO A 734 -1.03 -4.89 14.99
N VAL A 735 -0.01 -4.04 15.06
CA VAL A 735 0.81 -3.72 13.88
C VAL A 735 1.57 -4.98 13.54
N ASN A 736 1.23 -5.61 12.41
CA ASN A 736 1.86 -6.86 11.98
C ASN A 736 3.33 -6.59 11.62
N HIS A 737 4.26 -7.12 12.41
CA HIS A 737 5.69 -7.04 12.15
C HIS A 737 6.10 -8.10 11.12
N ALA A 738 7.16 -7.85 10.35
CA ALA A 738 7.71 -8.91 9.51
C ALA A 738 8.32 -10.03 10.38
N PRO A 739 8.21 -11.30 9.97
CA PRO A 739 8.99 -12.39 10.57
C PRO A 739 10.48 -12.05 10.55
N VAL A 740 11.25 -12.55 11.52
CA VAL A 740 12.71 -12.41 11.55
C VAL A 740 13.33 -13.77 11.35
N VAL A 741 14.05 -13.97 10.24
CA VAL A 741 14.85 -15.18 9.98
C VAL A 741 16.21 -15.01 10.65
N ASN A 742 16.54 -15.93 11.57
CA ASN A 742 17.85 -15.93 12.23
C ASN A 742 18.99 -16.11 11.22
N ALA A 743 20.16 -15.54 11.51
CA ALA A 743 21.35 -15.70 10.67
C ALA A 743 21.72 -17.18 10.56
N ILE A 744 21.69 -17.71 9.33
CA ILE A 744 22.06 -19.09 9.01
C ILE A 744 23.57 -19.11 8.71
N PRO A 745 24.39 -19.88 9.45
CA PRO A 745 25.83 -20.00 9.14
C PRO A 745 26.06 -20.72 7.81
N ASP A 746 27.18 -20.43 7.15
CA ASP A 746 27.65 -21.22 6.01
C ASP A 746 27.79 -22.71 6.37
N GLN A 747 27.43 -23.58 5.44
CA GLN A 747 27.41 -25.03 5.62
C GLN A 747 28.51 -25.72 4.81
N SER A 748 29.04 -26.83 5.33
CA SER A 748 30.06 -27.63 4.63
C SER A 748 29.84 -29.12 4.88
N ASN A 749 29.69 -29.87 3.78
CA ASN A 749 29.35 -31.29 3.78
C ASN A 749 30.10 -32.06 2.68
N ARG A 750 29.88 -33.37 2.61
CA ARG A 750 30.28 -34.24 1.49
C ARG A 750 29.08 -34.81 0.76
N VAL A 751 29.27 -35.18 -0.51
CA VAL A 751 28.31 -36.02 -1.24
C VAL A 751 28.07 -37.33 -0.47
N GLY A 752 26.80 -37.69 -0.28
CA GLY A 752 26.36 -38.82 0.54
C GLY A 752 25.99 -38.46 1.99
N ASP A 753 26.32 -37.25 2.48
CA ASP A 753 25.86 -36.81 3.80
C ASP A 753 24.34 -36.66 3.84
N SER A 754 23.71 -37.17 4.90
CA SER A 754 22.31 -36.87 5.21
C SER A 754 22.23 -35.60 6.07
N VAL A 755 21.34 -34.69 5.67
CA VAL A 755 21.21 -33.34 6.23
C VAL A 755 19.88 -33.20 6.95
N ASN A 756 19.89 -32.48 8.07
CA ASN A 756 18.70 -31.98 8.76
C ASN A 756 19.04 -30.65 9.47
N LEU A 757 18.96 -29.55 8.73
CA LEU A 757 19.26 -28.19 9.18
C LEU A 757 17.95 -27.46 9.50
N ALA A 758 17.70 -27.21 10.78
CA ALA A 758 16.52 -26.45 11.21
C ALA A 758 16.75 -24.93 11.05
N VAL A 759 16.08 -24.32 10.07
CA VAL A 759 16.01 -22.85 9.99
C VAL A 759 15.03 -22.33 11.02
N GLN A 760 15.45 -21.33 11.79
CA GLN A 760 14.60 -20.69 12.79
C GLN A 760 14.22 -19.29 12.32
N ALA A 761 12.92 -19.03 12.24
CA ALA A 761 12.38 -17.69 12.18
C ALA A 761 11.40 -17.47 13.34
N THR A 762 11.30 -16.23 13.80
CA THR A 762 10.37 -15.82 14.87
C THR A 762 9.48 -14.70 14.38
N ASP A 763 8.19 -14.81 14.68
CA ASP A 763 7.20 -13.77 14.46
C ASP A 763 6.92 -13.00 15.77
N ALA A 764 6.79 -11.68 15.71
CA ALA A 764 6.60 -10.86 16.92
C ALA A 764 5.14 -10.86 17.41
N ASP A 765 4.18 -11.07 16.50
CA ASP A 765 2.74 -11.10 16.78
C ASP A 765 2.22 -12.53 17.02
N GLY A 766 3.03 -13.53 16.66
CA GLY A 766 2.78 -14.95 16.88
C GLY A 766 2.13 -15.67 15.68
N ASN A 767 2.25 -15.09 14.49
CA ASN A 767 1.67 -15.63 13.26
C ASN A 767 2.29 -16.98 12.85
N THR A 768 1.51 -17.80 12.14
CA THR A 768 1.98 -19.08 11.59
C THR A 768 2.86 -18.82 10.38
N LEU A 769 4.15 -19.18 10.47
CA LEU A 769 5.12 -18.96 9.40
C LEU A 769 5.08 -20.07 8.34
N VAL A 770 5.17 -19.65 7.07
CA VAL A 770 5.39 -20.51 5.91
C VAL A 770 6.81 -20.28 5.39
N TYR A 771 7.57 -21.37 5.24
CA TYR A 771 8.96 -21.36 4.81
C TYR A 771 9.10 -21.74 3.34
N SER A 772 10.10 -21.17 2.67
CA SER A 772 10.55 -21.61 1.34
C SER A 772 12.04 -21.34 1.14
N ALA A 773 12.67 -22.04 0.20
CA ALA A 773 14.09 -21.92 -0.07
C ALA A 773 14.41 -22.08 -1.57
N THR A 774 15.45 -21.41 -2.03
CA THR A 774 15.98 -21.48 -3.40
C THR A 774 17.50 -21.66 -3.37
N GLY A 775 18.06 -22.21 -4.45
CA GLY A 775 19.50 -22.46 -4.55
C GLY A 775 20.03 -23.64 -3.71
N LEU A 776 19.14 -24.45 -3.11
CA LEU A 776 19.52 -25.65 -2.36
C LEU A 776 20.36 -26.62 -3.21
N PRO A 777 21.37 -27.29 -2.61
CA PRO A 777 22.07 -28.41 -3.23
C PRO A 777 21.13 -29.56 -3.64
N ASP A 778 21.48 -30.27 -4.71
CA ASP A 778 20.72 -31.42 -5.19
C ASP A 778 20.56 -32.50 -4.10
N GLY A 779 19.32 -32.96 -3.93
CA GLY A 779 18.94 -33.94 -2.92
C GLY A 779 18.45 -33.37 -1.59
N LEU A 780 18.41 -32.03 -1.41
CA LEU A 780 17.78 -31.36 -0.28
C LEU A 780 16.44 -30.69 -0.63
N ALA A 781 15.54 -30.60 0.35
CA ALA A 781 14.32 -29.80 0.28
C ALA A 781 14.02 -29.15 1.64
N ILE A 782 13.23 -28.07 1.66
CA ILE A 782 12.75 -27.44 2.90
C ILE A 782 11.30 -27.85 3.19
N ASP A 783 11.01 -28.23 4.43
CA ASP A 783 9.64 -28.38 4.90
C ASP A 783 9.00 -27.01 5.15
N THR A 784 7.89 -26.73 4.47
CA THR A 784 7.25 -25.41 4.44
C THR A 784 6.57 -25.01 5.76
N SER A 785 6.42 -25.94 6.70
CA SER A 785 5.74 -25.73 7.99
C SER A 785 6.68 -25.65 9.20
N THR A 786 7.89 -26.22 9.07
CA THR A 786 8.87 -26.34 10.16
C THR A 786 10.20 -25.65 9.87
N GLY A 787 10.47 -25.24 8.62
CA GLY A 787 11.74 -24.63 8.21
C GLY A 787 12.92 -25.61 8.18
N ALA A 788 12.67 -26.92 8.34
CA ALA A 788 13.72 -27.94 8.29
C ALA A 788 14.16 -28.19 6.83
N ILE A 789 15.41 -27.88 6.52
CA ILE A 789 16.08 -28.28 5.28
C ILE A 789 16.63 -29.69 5.51
N ALA A 790 16.08 -30.68 4.82
CA ALA A 790 16.44 -32.09 5.00
C ALA A 790 16.64 -32.83 3.67
N GLY A 791 17.43 -33.91 3.71
CA GLY A 791 17.67 -34.75 2.54
C GLY A 791 18.96 -35.55 2.59
N THR A 792 19.54 -35.83 1.42
CA THR A 792 20.85 -36.48 1.25
C THR A 792 21.54 -35.91 0.02
N LEU A 793 22.74 -35.39 0.20
CA LEU A 793 23.46 -34.63 -0.83
C LEU A 793 23.94 -35.53 -1.98
N SER A 794 23.51 -35.25 -3.21
CA SER A 794 23.82 -36.09 -4.38
C SER A 794 24.85 -35.51 -5.35
N ALA A 795 25.17 -34.22 -5.26
CA ALA A 795 26.13 -33.54 -6.14
C ALA A 795 27.13 -32.66 -5.35
N ALA A 796 28.38 -32.60 -5.82
CA ALA A 796 29.42 -31.73 -5.27
C ALA A 796 29.44 -30.37 -5.97
N GLY A 797 29.66 -29.29 -5.21
CA GLY A 797 29.68 -27.92 -5.71
C GLY A 797 29.54 -26.87 -4.61
N ASP A 798 29.62 -25.60 -5.00
CA ASP A 798 29.36 -24.44 -4.15
C ASP A 798 27.97 -23.87 -4.49
N PHE A 799 27.09 -23.78 -3.50
CA PHE A 799 25.71 -23.35 -3.67
C PHE A 799 25.42 -22.10 -2.83
N THR A 800 24.71 -21.12 -3.39
CA THR A 800 24.18 -19.98 -2.63
C THR A 800 22.71 -20.24 -2.33
N VAL A 801 22.40 -20.56 -1.07
CA VAL A 801 21.05 -20.87 -0.63
C VAL A 801 20.41 -19.61 -0.07
N THR A 802 19.17 -19.30 -0.50
CA THR A 802 18.33 -18.27 0.10
C THR A 802 17.11 -18.91 0.73
N VAL A 803 16.82 -18.57 2.00
CA VAL A 803 15.65 -19.06 2.74
C VAL A 803 14.77 -17.87 3.13
N ARG A 804 13.45 -18.06 2.98
CA ARG A 804 12.39 -17.11 3.30
C ARG A 804 11.49 -17.68 4.40
N ALA A 805 11.07 -16.82 5.32
CA ALA A 805 9.90 -17.06 6.17
C ALA A 805 8.85 -15.97 5.96
N SER A 806 7.58 -16.34 5.88
CA SER A 806 6.45 -15.47 5.52
C SER A 806 5.27 -15.70 6.46
N ASP A 807 4.65 -14.64 6.98
CA ASP A 807 3.43 -14.71 7.80
C ASP A 807 2.13 -14.80 6.96
N GLY A 808 2.25 -14.61 5.64
CA GLY A 808 1.14 -14.53 4.67
C GLY A 808 0.89 -13.12 4.12
N SER A 809 1.52 -12.10 4.71
CA SER A 809 1.46 -10.67 4.36
C SER A 809 2.87 -10.07 4.23
N LEU A 810 3.73 -10.26 5.23
CA LEU A 810 5.12 -9.84 5.29
C LEU A 810 6.07 -11.05 5.34
N PHE A 811 7.37 -10.79 5.11
CA PHE A 811 8.41 -11.82 5.07
C PHE A 811 9.80 -11.24 5.34
N ASP A 812 10.74 -12.13 5.65
CA ASP A 812 12.17 -11.85 5.70
C ASP A 812 12.96 -13.00 5.03
N GLU A 813 14.15 -12.68 4.54
CA GLU A 813 15.01 -13.59 3.78
C GLU A 813 16.46 -13.54 4.29
N LYS A 814 17.16 -14.68 4.26
CA LYS A 814 18.61 -14.78 4.52
C LYS A 814 19.26 -15.69 3.49
N SER A 815 20.45 -15.31 3.05
CA SER A 815 21.28 -16.10 2.15
C SER A 815 22.57 -16.54 2.83
N PHE A 816 23.03 -17.76 2.54
CA PHE A 816 24.27 -18.34 3.04
C PHE A 816 24.88 -19.27 1.98
N SER A 817 26.15 -19.63 2.11
CA SER A 817 26.83 -20.57 1.20
C SER A 817 26.79 -22.00 1.74
N TRP A 818 26.69 -22.97 0.83
CA TRP A 818 26.78 -24.40 1.13
C TRP A 818 27.86 -25.02 0.24
N HIS A 819 28.98 -25.40 0.85
CA HIS A 819 30.04 -26.15 0.17
C HIS A 819 29.76 -27.64 0.28
N VAL A 820 29.64 -28.34 -0.85
CA VAL A 820 29.52 -29.80 -0.90
C VAL A 820 30.77 -30.37 -1.55
N ALA A 821 31.70 -30.84 -0.72
CA ALA A 821 32.91 -31.50 -1.14
C ALA A 821 32.62 -32.88 -1.76
N ARG A 822 33.54 -33.35 -2.61
CA ARG A 822 33.50 -34.75 -3.08
C ARG A 822 33.80 -35.69 -1.92
N LEU A 823 33.18 -36.87 -1.94
CA LEU A 823 33.64 -38.01 -1.16
C LEU A 823 34.85 -38.63 -1.87
N ASN A 824 35.91 -38.92 -1.11
CA ASN A 824 37.16 -39.49 -1.60
C ASN A 824 37.32 -40.88 -0.97
N HIS A 825 37.59 -41.86 -1.81
CA HIS A 825 37.86 -43.23 -1.45
C HIS A 825 39.37 -43.46 -1.54
N ALA A 826 40.00 -43.90 -0.45
CA ALA A 826 41.45 -44.07 -0.44
C ALA A 826 41.93 -45.10 -1.48
N PRO A 827 43.13 -44.92 -2.06
CA PRO A 827 43.66 -45.84 -3.06
C PRO A 827 43.88 -47.23 -2.48
N THR A 828 43.91 -48.24 -3.35
CA THR A 828 44.26 -49.61 -2.98
C THR A 828 45.65 -49.94 -3.52
N VAL A 829 46.53 -50.51 -2.68
CA VAL A 829 47.86 -50.98 -3.08
C VAL A 829 48.00 -52.47 -2.78
N THR A 830 48.48 -53.24 -3.75
CA THR A 830 48.73 -54.68 -3.60
C THR A 830 50.22 -54.95 -3.68
N VAL A 831 50.75 -55.61 -2.66
CA VAL A 831 52.15 -56.05 -2.56
C VAL A 831 52.22 -57.55 -2.23
N ALA A 832 53.34 -58.18 -2.54
CA ALA A 832 53.62 -59.58 -2.22
C ALA A 832 55.12 -59.76 -1.97
N ASP A 833 55.47 -60.79 -1.18
CA ASP A 833 56.86 -61.09 -0.84
C ASP A 833 57.74 -61.26 -2.09
N GLN A 834 58.94 -60.67 -2.05
CA GLN A 834 59.87 -60.63 -3.18
C GLN A 834 61.10 -61.50 -2.90
N HIS A 835 61.69 -62.09 -3.94
CA HIS A 835 62.85 -62.97 -3.83
C HIS A 835 63.87 -62.66 -4.93
N ASN A 836 65.15 -62.51 -4.55
CA ASN A 836 66.27 -62.35 -5.47
C ASN A 836 67.59 -62.82 -4.85
N GLU A 837 68.66 -62.89 -5.64
CA GLU A 837 70.01 -63.14 -5.12
C GLU A 837 70.75 -61.85 -4.78
N GLN A 838 71.62 -61.91 -3.77
CA GLN A 838 72.45 -60.77 -3.35
C GLN A 838 73.33 -60.27 -4.50
N GLY A 839 73.23 -58.98 -4.83
CA GLY A 839 73.95 -58.34 -5.94
C GLY A 839 73.19 -58.32 -7.28
N GLU A 840 71.96 -58.83 -7.33
CA GLU A 840 71.10 -58.79 -8.51
C GLU A 840 70.51 -57.38 -8.75
N THR A 841 70.40 -56.99 -10.02
CA THR A 841 69.75 -55.73 -10.44
C THR A 841 68.25 -55.93 -10.56
N LEU A 842 67.49 -55.07 -9.87
CA LEU A 842 66.05 -55.20 -9.66
C LEU A 842 65.27 -54.14 -10.43
N ASN A 843 64.07 -54.53 -10.89
CA ASN A 843 63.07 -53.69 -11.52
C ASN A 843 61.69 -54.32 -11.23
N VAL A 844 60.98 -53.81 -10.22
CA VAL A 844 59.75 -54.38 -9.66
C VAL A 844 58.65 -53.34 -9.66
N GLN A 845 57.53 -53.65 -10.30
CA GLN A 845 56.36 -52.78 -10.39
C GLN A 845 55.47 -52.94 -9.14
N VAL A 846 55.19 -51.84 -8.44
CA VAL A 846 54.08 -51.78 -7.47
C VAL A 846 52.77 -51.65 -8.23
N HIS A 847 51.73 -52.40 -7.83
CA HIS A 847 50.38 -52.24 -8.38
C HIS A 847 49.46 -51.55 -7.37
N ALA A 848 48.93 -50.40 -7.76
CA ALA A 848 47.88 -49.69 -7.04
C ALA A 848 46.79 -49.23 -8.00
N ALA A 849 45.59 -49.00 -7.47
CA ALA A 849 44.42 -48.52 -8.22
C ALA A 849 43.55 -47.65 -7.31
N ASP A 850 42.99 -46.59 -7.89
CA ASP A 850 42.17 -45.60 -7.20
C ASP A 850 40.68 -45.73 -7.58
N PRO A 851 39.72 -45.67 -6.64
CA PRO A 851 38.30 -45.77 -6.97
C PRO A 851 37.70 -44.51 -7.62
N ASP A 852 38.23 -43.33 -7.30
CA ASP A 852 37.79 -42.04 -7.87
C ASP A 852 38.62 -41.63 -9.09
N ASN A 853 39.64 -42.44 -9.42
CA ASN A 853 40.56 -42.30 -10.55
C ASN A 853 41.60 -41.16 -10.37
N ASP A 854 41.91 -40.81 -9.11
CA ASP A 854 42.85 -39.74 -8.75
C ASP A 854 44.34 -40.09 -8.99
N THR A 855 45.21 -39.08 -8.93
CA THR A 855 46.61 -39.19 -9.40
C THR A 855 47.55 -39.74 -8.33
N LEU A 856 47.97 -40.99 -8.49
CA LEU A 856 48.73 -41.73 -7.48
C LEU A 856 50.23 -41.38 -7.42
N VAL A 857 50.69 -41.05 -6.21
CA VAL A 857 52.09 -40.81 -5.84
C VAL A 857 52.62 -41.96 -4.98
N TYR A 858 53.75 -42.56 -5.38
CA TYR A 858 54.32 -43.77 -4.78
C TYR A 858 55.53 -43.47 -3.89
N SER A 859 55.65 -44.20 -2.78
CA SER A 859 56.79 -44.13 -1.86
C SER A 859 57.08 -45.50 -1.22
N ALA A 860 58.28 -45.71 -0.71
CA ALA A 860 58.69 -46.96 -0.09
C ALA A 860 59.71 -46.75 1.03
N SER A 861 59.66 -47.63 2.03
CA SER A 861 60.55 -47.66 3.19
C SER A 861 61.00 -49.10 3.48
N GLY A 862 62.14 -49.27 4.14
CA GLY A 862 62.79 -50.58 4.31
C GLY A 862 63.67 -51.02 3.13
N LEU A 863 63.64 -50.28 2.02
CA LEU A 863 64.62 -50.43 0.93
C LEU A 863 66.02 -49.94 1.38
N PRO A 864 67.12 -50.58 0.92
CA PRO A 864 68.47 -50.06 1.10
C PRO A 864 68.68 -48.83 0.21
N SER A 865 69.66 -47.99 0.54
CA SER A 865 69.98 -46.76 -0.23
C SER A 865 70.45 -47.00 -1.68
N THR A 866 70.65 -48.26 -2.08
CA THR A 866 70.96 -48.68 -3.46
C THR A 866 69.72 -49.05 -4.27
N LEU A 867 68.51 -48.91 -3.70
CA LEU A 867 67.22 -49.04 -4.36
C LEU A 867 66.39 -47.76 -4.20
N VAL A 868 65.63 -47.39 -5.24
CA VAL A 868 64.73 -46.23 -5.25
C VAL A 868 63.40 -46.62 -5.91
N ILE A 869 62.29 -46.14 -5.36
CA ILE A 869 60.98 -46.19 -6.02
C ILE A 869 60.73 -44.91 -6.83
N ASN A 870 60.29 -45.06 -8.08
CA ASN A 870 59.84 -43.92 -8.88
C ASN A 870 58.46 -43.46 -8.39
N ALA A 871 58.38 -42.21 -7.91
CA ALA A 871 57.18 -41.66 -7.29
C ALA A 871 55.98 -41.50 -8.23
N ALA A 872 56.17 -41.47 -9.55
CA ALA A 872 55.10 -41.35 -10.54
C ALA A 872 54.69 -42.68 -11.18
N THR A 873 55.59 -43.69 -11.20
CA THR A 873 55.31 -44.98 -11.86
C THR A 873 55.23 -46.17 -10.92
N GLY A 874 55.59 -46.03 -9.63
CA GLY A 874 55.60 -47.14 -8.67
C GLY A 874 56.68 -48.20 -8.92
N VAL A 875 57.62 -47.96 -9.83
CA VAL A 875 58.71 -48.89 -10.14
C VAL A 875 59.82 -48.78 -9.10
N ILE A 876 60.07 -49.86 -8.36
CA ILE A 876 61.23 -50.04 -7.49
C ILE A 876 62.40 -50.57 -8.33
N SER A 877 63.54 -49.89 -8.31
CA SER A 877 64.73 -50.30 -9.08
C SER A 877 66.05 -50.01 -8.37
N GLY A 878 67.09 -50.78 -8.67
CA GLY A 878 68.40 -50.66 -8.03
C GLY A 878 69.14 -52.00 -7.93
N VAL A 879 70.08 -52.12 -7.00
CA VAL A 879 70.83 -53.38 -6.74
C VAL A 879 70.81 -53.69 -5.25
N TRP A 880 70.36 -54.89 -4.87
CA TRP A 880 70.25 -55.25 -3.44
C TRP A 880 71.52 -55.95 -2.93
N THR A 881 72.32 -55.22 -2.14
CA THR A 881 73.69 -55.63 -1.78
C THR A 881 73.82 -56.35 -0.43
N ALA A 882 72.80 -56.32 0.43
CA ALA A 882 72.75 -57.05 1.71
C ALA A 882 71.84 -58.29 1.61
N ALA A 883 72.18 -59.37 2.31
CA ALA A 883 71.38 -60.59 2.32
C ALA A 883 70.66 -60.78 3.66
N GLY A 884 69.42 -61.28 3.62
CA GLY A 884 68.52 -61.33 4.76
C GLY A 884 67.05 -61.17 4.38
N ASP A 885 66.18 -61.23 5.39
CA ASP A 885 64.77 -60.89 5.29
C ASP A 885 64.59 -59.42 5.66
N PHE A 886 64.13 -58.60 4.71
CA PHE A 886 63.95 -57.16 4.89
C PHE A 886 62.47 -56.80 4.81
N PRO A 887 61.83 -56.29 5.87
CA PRO A 887 60.46 -55.80 5.79
C PRO A 887 60.46 -54.50 4.96
N VAL A 888 59.71 -54.51 3.86
CA VAL A 888 59.53 -53.35 2.97
C VAL A 888 58.07 -52.91 3.05
N THR A 889 57.84 -51.62 3.30
CA THR A 889 56.51 -51.01 3.29
C THR A 889 56.43 -50.01 2.15
N VAL A 890 55.50 -50.24 1.23
CA VAL A 890 55.19 -49.33 0.12
C VAL A 890 53.92 -48.57 0.49
N SER A 891 53.91 -47.25 0.27
CA SER A 891 52.77 -46.37 0.52
C SER A 891 52.43 -45.58 -0.74
N VAL A 892 51.13 -45.47 -1.03
CA VAL A 892 50.58 -44.77 -2.20
C VAL A 892 49.56 -43.74 -1.73
N PHE A 893 49.63 -42.54 -2.30
CA PHE A 893 48.84 -41.36 -1.91
C PHE A 893 48.14 -40.78 -3.15
N ASP A 894 46.85 -40.45 -3.03
CA ASP A 894 46.01 -39.93 -4.13
C ASP A 894 46.02 -38.38 -4.23
N GLY A 895 46.51 -37.70 -3.19
CA GLY A 895 46.39 -36.25 -3.00
C GLY A 895 45.72 -35.83 -1.67
N SER A 896 45.11 -36.79 -0.96
CA SER A 896 44.17 -36.58 0.15
C SER A 896 44.24 -37.72 1.19
N ALA A 897 44.19 -38.98 0.74
CA ALA A 897 44.31 -40.20 1.54
C ALA A 897 45.48 -41.08 1.06
N SER A 898 45.89 -42.04 1.90
CA SER A 898 46.93 -43.01 1.53
C SER A 898 46.60 -44.41 1.99
N ALA A 899 47.12 -45.39 1.25
CA ALA A 899 47.16 -46.78 1.65
C ALA A 899 48.61 -47.30 1.62
N SER A 900 48.89 -48.31 2.42
CA SER A 900 50.20 -48.95 2.47
C SER A 900 50.09 -50.47 2.54
N GLY A 901 51.08 -51.13 1.95
CA GLY A 901 51.25 -52.57 2.00
C GLY A 901 52.66 -52.92 2.45
N SER A 902 52.79 -53.85 3.38
CA SER A 902 54.07 -54.37 3.85
C SER A 902 54.27 -55.81 3.37
N PHE A 903 55.48 -56.13 2.94
CA PHE A 903 55.91 -57.47 2.53
C PHE A 903 57.35 -57.73 2.98
N VAL A 904 57.80 -58.99 2.90
CA VAL A 904 59.20 -59.35 3.15
C VAL A 904 59.94 -59.48 1.83
N TRP A 905 61.04 -58.74 1.70
CA TRP A 905 62.00 -58.92 0.62
C TRP A 905 63.09 -59.91 1.09
N HIS A 906 63.02 -61.13 0.56
CA HIS A 906 63.88 -62.25 0.90
C HIS A 906 65.11 -62.29 -0.02
N VAL A 907 66.24 -61.73 0.43
CA VAL A 907 67.46 -61.66 -0.38
C VAL A 907 68.41 -62.79 -0.01
N ALA A 908 68.58 -63.74 -0.92
CA ALA A 908 69.36 -64.94 -0.69
C ALA A 908 70.86 -64.70 -0.91
N ARG A 909 71.69 -65.18 0.04
CA ARG A 909 73.13 -65.38 -0.17
C ARG A 909 73.42 -66.87 -0.18
N ARG A 910 73.94 -67.36 -1.30
CA ARG A 910 74.30 -68.77 -1.47
C ARG A 910 75.29 -69.21 -0.38
N ALA A 911 75.06 -70.40 0.18
CA ALA A 911 75.96 -71.06 1.12
C ALA A 911 77.31 -71.36 0.45
N GLN A 912 78.42 -71.08 1.13
CA GLN A 912 79.77 -71.31 0.62
C GLN A 912 80.53 -72.35 1.46
N ILE A 913 81.17 -73.31 0.79
CA ILE A 913 82.08 -74.27 1.44
C ILE A 913 83.34 -73.53 1.88
N LEU A 914 83.70 -73.68 3.16
CA LEU A 914 84.83 -73.02 3.80
C LEU A 914 86.05 -73.94 3.84
N THR A 915 85.88 -75.20 4.26
CA THR A 915 86.94 -76.24 4.21
C THR A 915 86.38 -77.64 3.92
N PRO A 916 87.08 -78.48 3.14
CA PRO A 916 88.16 -78.13 2.20
C PRO A 916 87.69 -77.08 1.19
N THR A 917 88.61 -76.28 0.65
CA THR A 917 88.27 -75.26 -0.37
C THR A 917 87.60 -75.94 -1.57
N PRO A 918 86.45 -75.46 -2.07
CA PRO A 918 85.76 -76.10 -3.20
C PRO A 918 86.68 -76.21 -4.41
N GLY A 919 86.93 -77.43 -4.87
CA GLY A 919 88.02 -77.80 -5.79
C GLY A 919 89.06 -78.77 -5.23
N ALA A 920 89.11 -78.99 -3.92
CA ALA A 920 90.16 -79.79 -3.28
C ALA A 920 89.91 -81.30 -3.34
N THR A 921 90.94 -82.07 -3.73
CA THR A 921 90.94 -83.53 -3.64
C THR A 921 90.93 -83.96 -2.17
N LEU A 922 89.95 -84.80 -1.79
CA LEU A 922 89.89 -85.35 -0.43
C LEU A 922 90.99 -86.41 -0.24
N THR A 923 91.75 -86.30 0.86
CA THR A 923 92.92 -87.14 1.14
C THR A 923 92.64 -88.31 2.09
N SER A 924 91.40 -88.48 2.55
CA SER A 924 91.00 -89.59 3.43
C SER A 924 89.59 -90.11 3.12
N SER A 925 89.30 -91.32 3.60
CA SER A 925 87.97 -91.95 3.54
C SER A 925 86.96 -91.35 4.55
N ALA A 926 87.36 -90.38 5.38
CA ALA A 926 86.53 -89.80 6.44
C ALA A 926 86.69 -88.27 6.49
N GLN A 927 86.21 -87.58 5.47
CA GLN A 927 86.31 -86.11 5.38
C GLN A 927 85.24 -85.41 6.23
N THR A 928 85.66 -84.41 7.01
CA THR A 928 84.75 -83.36 7.52
C THR A 928 84.73 -82.17 6.56
N PHE A 929 83.54 -81.69 6.23
CA PHE A 929 83.32 -80.45 5.49
C PHE A 929 82.78 -79.38 6.45
N THR A 930 83.21 -78.13 6.27
CA THR A 930 82.59 -76.96 6.87
C THR A 930 82.12 -76.01 5.77
N TRP A 931 80.96 -75.40 5.97
CA TRP A 931 80.36 -74.44 5.05
C TRP A 931 79.63 -73.37 5.88
N ASP A 932 79.53 -72.15 5.37
CA ASP A 932 78.59 -71.19 5.93
C ASP A 932 77.16 -71.57 5.52
N ALA A 933 76.17 -71.24 6.35
CA ALA A 933 74.79 -71.64 6.09
C ALA A 933 74.14 -70.87 4.91
N GLY A 934 74.86 -69.94 4.27
CA GLY A 934 74.29 -68.86 3.47
C GLY A 934 73.38 -67.96 4.31
N VAL A 935 72.50 -67.23 3.62
CA VAL A 935 71.36 -66.51 4.21
C VAL A 935 70.14 -66.80 3.35
N ASN A 936 69.01 -67.11 3.98
CA ASN A 936 67.75 -67.52 3.34
C ASN A 936 67.84 -68.77 2.44
N VAL A 937 68.86 -69.60 2.65
CA VAL A 937 69.06 -70.87 1.94
C VAL A 937 68.13 -71.94 2.51
N THR A 938 66.96 -72.12 1.90
CA THR A 938 65.97 -73.13 2.30
C THR A 938 66.41 -74.58 2.05
N ARG A 939 67.46 -74.78 1.22
CA ARG A 939 68.05 -76.10 0.96
C ARG A 939 69.52 -75.99 0.52
N THR A 940 70.43 -76.61 1.25
CA THR A 940 71.81 -76.85 0.78
C THR A 940 71.93 -78.20 0.07
N LYS A 941 72.94 -78.30 -0.79
CA LYS A 941 73.41 -79.52 -1.44
C LYS A 941 74.94 -79.43 -1.52
N ILE A 942 75.63 -80.52 -1.24
CA ILE A 942 77.08 -80.64 -1.45
C ILE A 942 77.24 -81.73 -2.51
N ASP A 943 78.07 -81.45 -3.51
CA ASP A 943 78.18 -82.25 -4.72
C ASP A 943 79.54 -82.92 -4.81
N ILE A 944 79.53 -84.25 -4.84
CA ILE A 944 80.69 -85.11 -4.61
C ILE A 944 80.72 -86.12 -5.78
N GLY A 945 81.70 -86.02 -6.69
CA GLY A 945 81.72 -86.79 -7.94
C GLY A 945 83.10 -87.26 -8.42
N SER A 946 83.40 -87.13 -9.74
CA SER A 946 84.40 -87.89 -10.54
C SER A 946 85.81 -87.30 -10.75
N ALA A 947 85.89 -85.98 -10.82
CA ALA A 947 87.10 -85.16 -10.76
C ALA A 947 86.68 -83.83 -10.11
N PRO A 948 87.61 -82.94 -9.74
CA PRO A 948 87.30 -81.57 -9.29
C PRO A 948 86.47 -80.78 -10.32
N GLY A 949 85.15 -80.96 -10.31
CA GLY A 949 84.18 -80.46 -11.29
C GLY A 949 82.88 -81.28 -11.40
N LEU A 950 82.82 -82.50 -10.84
CA LEU A 950 81.76 -83.47 -11.10
C LEU A 950 81.01 -83.89 -9.82
N ALA A 951 79.82 -84.48 -9.98
CA ALA A 951 78.82 -84.62 -8.92
C ALA A 951 77.95 -85.90 -9.07
N ASP A 952 78.27 -86.99 -8.36
CA ASP A 952 77.80 -88.33 -8.76
C ASP A 952 76.70 -88.97 -7.87
N ILE A 953 76.46 -88.52 -6.62
CA ILE A 953 75.39 -89.09 -5.78
C ILE A 953 74.63 -88.03 -4.97
N TYR A 954 73.31 -87.94 -5.18
CA TYR A 954 72.35 -87.28 -4.29
C TYR A 954 71.00 -88.02 -4.31
N GLN A 955 70.24 -87.98 -3.21
CA GLN A 955 68.89 -88.57 -3.07
C GLN A 955 68.71 -90.07 -3.42
N GLY A 956 69.65 -90.90 -2.99
CA GLY A 956 69.25 -92.18 -2.36
C GLY A 956 69.07 -93.43 -3.23
N ARG A 957 69.37 -93.40 -4.54
CA ARG A 957 69.72 -94.61 -5.35
C ARG A 957 70.26 -94.20 -6.73
N ARG A 958 71.28 -94.88 -7.30
CA ARG A 958 72.06 -96.03 -6.80
C ARG A 958 73.44 -96.13 -7.47
N LEU A 959 74.50 -96.18 -6.68
CA LEU A 959 75.73 -96.93 -6.98
C LEU A 959 76.16 -97.72 -5.71
N SER A 960 77.15 -98.59 -5.84
CA SER A 960 77.16 -99.90 -5.18
C SER A 960 77.39 -99.94 -3.66
N THR A 961 77.98 -98.90 -3.06
CA THR A 961 78.49 -98.92 -1.69
C THR A 961 78.00 -97.69 -0.92
N VAL A 962 77.33 -97.90 0.22
CA VAL A 962 76.79 -96.81 1.05
C VAL A 962 77.63 -96.68 2.33
N TYR A 963 78.25 -95.52 2.51
CA TYR A 963 78.80 -95.11 3.81
C TYR A 963 77.75 -94.26 4.57
N PRO A 964 77.55 -94.46 5.88
CA PRO A 964 76.58 -93.71 6.65
C PRO A 964 77.07 -92.29 6.95
N LEU A 965 76.53 -91.29 6.25
CA LEU A 965 76.71 -89.86 6.57
C LEU A 965 75.92 -89.47 7.83
N THR A 966 76.46 -89.76 9.01
CA THR A 966 75.95 -89.23 10.29
C THR A 966 76.38 -87.78 10.48
N GLY A 967 75.41 -86.85 10.57
CA GLY A 967 75.67 -85.44 10.92
C GLY A 967 74.65 -84.46 10.35
N ILE A 968 74.14 -84.70 9.14
CA ILE A 968 73.13 -83.85 8.50
C ILE A 968 71.79 -84.00 9.23
N ARG A 969 71.43 -83.02 10.08
CA ARG A 969 70.22 -83.05 10.91
C ARG A 969 68.94 -82.83 10.10
N SER A 970 68.39 -83.88 9.50
CA SER A 970 67.04 -83.87 8.92
C SER A 970 65.94 -84.04 9.99
N ARG A 971 65.77 -83.05 10.87
CA ARG A 971 64.57 -82.96 11.74
C ARG A 971 64.05 -81.54 11.92
N CYS A 972 62.83 -81.33 11.43
CA CYS A 972 61.92 -80.34 11.99
C CYS A 972 61.38 -80.83 13.35
N GLY A 973 61.19 -79.89 14.28
CA GLY A 973 60.08 -79.91 15.25
C GLY A 973 60.24 -80.68 16.58
N SER A 974 60.06 -79.94 17.68
CA SER A 974 59.23 -80.31 18.86
C SER A 974 59.28 -79.17 19.91
N ARG A 975 58.20 -78.39 20.14
CA ARG A 975 57.13 -78.57 21.18
C ARG A 975 57.38 -77.70 22.45
N PRO A 976 56.42 -77.50 23.40
CA PRO A 976 54.96 -77.74 23.39
C PRO A 976 54.05 -76.61 24.02
N ARG A 977 52.73 -76.69 23.77
CA ARG A 977 51.59 -76.31 24.68
C ARG A 977 51.43 -74.83 25.16
N LEU A 978 50.23 -74.29 25.42
CA LEU A 978 48.83 -74.74 25.24
C LEU A 978 48.16 -73.84 24.15
N MET A 979 46.93 -73.30 24.12
CA MET A 979 45.51 -73.65 24.48
C MET A 979 44.60 -72.78 23.55
N GLY A 980 43.33 -73.04 23.21
CA GLY A 980 42.48 -74.23 23.34
C GLY A 980 40.97 -73.90 23.16
N SER A 981 40.26 -74.67 22.32
CA SER A 981 38.79 -74.59 21.99
C SER A 981 38.32 -73.38 21.14
N SER A 982 37.33 -73.46 20.24
CA SER A 982 36.74 -74.63 19.53
C SER A 982 35.95 -74.25 18.25
N LYS A 983 35.69 -75.26 17.41
CA LYS A 983 34.70 -75.34 16.30
C LYS A 983 34.96 -74.55 14.99
N ALA A 984 34.43 -75.15 13.93
CA ALA A 984 34.37 -74.77 12.51
C ALA A 984 32.97 -75.24 12.01
N PRO A 985 32.61 -75.31 10.69
CA PRO A 985 33.25 -74.85 9.44
C PRO A 985 32.34 -73.79 8.73
N THR A 986 32.31 -73.44 7.43
CA THR A 986 32.63 -74.12 6.14
C THR A 986 32.94 -73.13 4.98
N THR A 987 33.92 -73.47 4.14
CA THR A 987 34.06 -73.05 2.72
C THR A 987 32.98 -73.73 1.84
N PRO A 988 32.66 -73.31 0.58
CA PRO A 988 33.57 -73.60 -0.58
C PRO A 988 33.42 -72.82 -1.93
N THR A 989 34.56 -72.64 -2.65
CA THR A 989 34.72 -72.83 -4.13
C THR A 989 34.05 -71.84 -5.15
N ARG A 990 34.44 -71.69 -6.43
CA ARG A 990 35.54 -72.27 -7.29
C ARG A 990 35.79 -71.48 -8.60
N HIS A 991 36.98 -71.75 -9.22
CA HIS A 991 37.27 -71.85 -10.68
C HIS A 991 37.34 -70.59 -11.57
N SER A 992 38.04 -70.57 -12.74
CA SER A 992 39.31 -71.25 -13.18
C SER A 992 39.72 -70.88 -14.63
N HIS A 993 41.05 -70.83 -14.90
CA HIS A 993 41.72 -70.94 -16.23
C HIS A 993 41.60 -69.70 -17.17
N SER A 994 42.60 -69.19 -17.91
CA SER A 994 43.80 -69.74 -18.63
C SER A 994 43.47 -70.46 -19.95
N SER A 995 44.24 -70.41 -21.05
CA SER A 995 45.42 -69.62 -21.50
C SER A 995 45.73 -70.01 -22.97
N THR A 996 46.81 -69.48 -23.57
CA THR A 996 47.18 -69.68 -24.98
C THR A 996 47.79 -71.06 -25.35
N THR A 997 48.14 -71.25 -26.63
CA THR A 997 48.32 -72.53 -27.36
C THR A 997 49.76 -73.08 -27.46
N ARG A 998 49.92 -74.43 -27.42
CA ARG A 998 50.76 -75.36 -28.27
C ARG A 998 52.26 -75.02 -28.59
N ARG A 999 53.26 -75.96 -28.70
CA ARG A 999 53.36 -77.46 -28.62
C ARG A 999 54.85 -77.97 -28.78
N SER A 1000 55.21 -79.17 -28.25
CA SER A 1000 56.26 -80.16 -28.72
C SER A 1000 57.80 -79.85 -28.67
N TYR A 1001 58.80 -80.77 -28.55
CA TYR A 1001 58.92 -82.26 -28.34
C TYR A 1001 60.37 -82.81 -27.98
N ARG A 1002 60.50 -83.95 -27.24
CA ARG A 1002 61.61 -85.01 -27.16
C ARG A 1002 63.10 -84.61 -26.83
N ARG A 1003 64.12 -85.45 -26.46
CA ARG A 1003 64.45 -86.75 -25.73
C ARG A 1003 66.02 -86.95 -25.82
N SER A 1004 66.81 -87.83 -25.15
CA SER A 1004 66.81 -88.62 -23.87
C SER A 1004 68.04 -89.59 -23.75
N ALA A 1005 68.62 -89.82 -22.53
CA ALA A 1005 69.55 -90.93 -22.08
C ALA A 1005 71.07 -90.90 -22.50
N ARG A 1006 72.09 -91.51 -21.83
CA ARG A 1006 72.34 -92.11 -20.45
C ARG A 1006 73.87 -92.36 -20.17
N ASN A 1007 74.28 -92.33 -18.89
CA ASN A 1007 75.49 -92.79 -18.11
C ASN A 1007 76.61 -93.70 -18.73
N PRO A 1008 77.85 -93.81 -18.14
CA PRO A 1008 78.22 -93.63 -16.71
C PRO A 1008 79.46 -92.70 -16.39
N ALA A 1009 80.35 -93.08 -15.44
CA ALA A 1009 81.03 -92.20 -14.45
C ALA A 1009 82.34 -92.79 -13.80
N THR A 1010 83.04 -91.99 -12.97
CA THR A 1010 84.24 -92.29 -12.12
C THR A 1010 84.11 -91.57 -10.73
N LEU A 1011 85.09 -91.50 -9.80
CA LEU A 1011 84.96 -90.76 -8.50
C LEU A 1011 86.26 -90.06 -7.95
N ALA A 1012 86.27 -88.71 -7.89
CA ALA A 1012 87.16 -87.75 -7.18
C ALA A 1012 86.51 -86.32 -7.14
N ILE A 1013 86.73 -85.49 -6.11
CA ILE A 1013 85.66 -84.60 -5.56
C ILE A 1013 85.90 -83.08 -5.81
N ARG A 1014 84.85 -82.24 -5.75
CA ARG A 1014 84.92 -80.76 -5.77
C ARG A 1014 84.30 -80.12 -4.53
#